data_AF-A0A6V2E5S7-F1
#
_entry.id   AF-A0A6V2E5S7-F1
#
_cell.length_a   1.000
_cell.length_b   1.000
_cell.length_c   1.000
_cell.angle_alpha   90.00
_cell.angle_beta   90.00
_cell.angle_gamma   90.00
#
_symmetry.space_group_name_H-M   'P 1'
#
loop_
_entity.id
_entity.type
_entity.pdbx_description
1 polymer ?
#
loop_
_entity_poly.entity_id
_entity_poly.type
_entity_poly.pdbx_seq_one_letter_code
_entity_poly.pdbx_strand_id
1 'polypeptide(L)'
;ISLIQKSRLDRKPKTMKLHLASTALLLSAGFAPTLSKTLRRNEARNLAERRLASCLAGTSFSKTLTGPITHGEIREAVSELMTQAGEACAGTDLDSELLLLLGETSATLSTAEAVNAALQAEIDAAREKAVLPFWKVTRMGDQFDREFMNGGSDWNDQYELVSDGQTFHVLADDADIIADNVQLAASQPIQFPDYLTNFADCTLGTVMCCHVADRQGDAAGSCAAGEECVDANPISNTDICHSDMENAPVSNRVQRGLAVYDLDRDANNAEGSVNCHGFAWGDNVDYAGNLLFDVAFKKSLMDKGYVKNVPGAPMCGCIEQMPVVEYADCTDITSVTETYTVSADAEGLLSVDMSSDVTYGSCGGVGGLADHYKTINTDNTGAIDSHIVGQGGCSGAVEEKLSIYGYTRSEFEIVSVQSLPEGERTVRVTFNTKPSAGAADISKYNIYVSDTSEALGLSHGIDYIDRDYIDLITVDPPVVGVSYQLETIQDISSRVAPMVKVDTGFTMAVTETKWDAITIGNSYIWGQIETPPNYSKEYMSISSPEITNIIFENNGRAHGSQTGWGAWYEEKPTFSEEGVIWGNKAVQIGRWRIKQIDDQHISVSHENDNVSRIYRDDGTIHGNVAAFSGFLTPLGEPSCAYLTENYLQIGDWRFAEFEEERKTFLSVSHKRGRTARLYETNGYSHGGPRVDRNAWAWEKGVALQGNDECFSTSSTVPNVISFGDWKIAQMRDTNWLSFSSNYPNTPMLFQSNSRRHGGPRLDWGAWVEVPTSSAEGVQFGDKAVQIDQWRIKQFDDNHLSITHSNGVVGRVYRSDGDTFTSNSYSGYITPLGEPSCAYVSENYIRVGDWRIGQIGDHLAITHITGHTAMYYTNDGYHYYGLKYEPNSWLSGEGSVLQGSAENCNPYHDVETYVQIGSSFRLSYMLGGIGSSYLSLSSAYPDTPVIYKSDRSIHHGPRTDYNAFTNKKPALSEHGVEYGDKTVQLYDWRISEIDDQHLSITHSSGGVTRIFRSDGTIHGSVADFSGYDKELGAPSCAYLSEEYLQLGSWRIGAYSQKTISISHKEGYTSEVFDIVGNRHPGPYSDFQFSSWNLPKGSVLEGSDAGCDSTSAIA
;
A
#
# COMPACT_ATOMS: atom_id res chain seq x y z
N ILE A 1 -25.42 63.75 6.77
CA ILE A 1 -26.69 63.34 6.09
C ILE A 1 -27.04 61.99 6.72
N SER A 2 -27.98 61.94 7.67
CA SER A 2 -29.45 61.83 7.47
C SER A 2 -29.85 60.42 7.00
N LEU A 3 -30.68 59.62 7.70
CA LEU A 3 -31.53 59.88 8.90
C LEU A 3 -31.80 58.52 9.64
N ILE A 4 -31.69 58.42 10.98
CA ILE A 4 -32.81 58.29 11.97
C ILE A 4 -33.53 56.91 12.01
N GLN A 5 -33.90 56.24 13.14
CA GLN A 5 -33.95 56.44 14.62
C GLN A 5 -33.89 55.00 15.26
N LYS A 6 -33.96 54.61 16.56
CA LYS A 6 -34.12 55.07 18.00
C LYS A 6 -33.79 53.79 18.86
N SER A 7 -33.86 53.61 20.21
CA SER A 7 -33.85 54.37 21.48
C SER A 7 -34.01 53.34 22.65
N ARG A 8 -33.65 53.52 23.94
CA ARG A 8 -32.96 54.59 24.72
C ARG A 8 -32.69 54.08 26.16
N LEU A 9 -31.95 54.89 26.95
CA LEU A 9 -31.87 54.98 28.43
C LEU A 9 -31.05 53.93 29.20
N ASP A 10 -30.46 54.24 30.37
CA ASP A 10 -29.73 55.47 30.80
C ASP A 10 -28.93 55.20 32.10
N ARG A 11 -27.84 55.97 32.32
CA ARG A 11 -27.16 56.26 33.63
C ARG A 11 -26.49 55.16 34.50
N LYS A 12 -25.28 55.51 34.96
CA LYS A 12 -24.54 55.00 36.15
C LYS A 12 -25.07 55.71 37.44
N PRO A 13 -24.45 55.62 38.66
CA PRO A 13 -23.52 54.63 39.27
C PRO A 13 -23.92 54.22 40.73
N LYS A 14 -23.14 53.34 41.42
CA LYS A 14 -22.49 53.56 42.76
C LYS A 14 -22.37 52.34 43.73
N THR A 15 -21.11 51.98 44.02
CA THR A 15 -20.45 51.72 45.35
C THR A 15 -20.86 50.59 46.31
N MET A 16 -19.81 50.01 46.92
CA MET A 16 -19.72 49.22 48.18
C MET A 16 -20.31 47.79 48.17
N LYS A 17 -19.82 46.84 48.99
CA LYS A 17 -18.49 46.47 49.55
C LYS A 17 -18.73 45.21 50.45
N LEU A 18 -17.68 44.45 50.80
CA LEU A 18 -17.68 43.30 51.73
C LEU A 18 -18.38 42.01 51.21
N HIS A 19 -17.96 40.78 51.57
CA HIS A 19 -16.63 40.27 52.00
C HIS A 19 -16.66 38.72 52.06
N LEU A 20 -15.52 38.06 51.77
CA LEU A 20 -15.06 36.76 52.32
C LEU A 20 -15.92 35.49 52.01
N ALA A 21 -15.35 34.29 51.83
CA ALA A 21 -13.94 33.86 51.78
C ALA A 21 -13.77 32.51 51.06
N SER A 22 -12.55 32.28 50.55
CA SER A 22 -11.94 30.98 50.20
C SER A 22 -12.55 30.21 49.00
N THR A 23 -11.78 29.46 48.18
CA THR A 23 -10.36 29.08 48.30
C THR A 23 -9.64 29.07 46.93
N ALA A 24 -8.31 29.10 46.97
CA ALA A 24 -7.24 28.83 45.99
C ALA A 24 -7.55 27.99 44.70
N LEU A 25 -6.73 28.00 43.64
CA LEU A 25 -5.28 28.33 43.51
C LEU A 25 -4.91 28.77 42.05
N LEU A 26 -3.64 29.17 41.84
CA LEU A 26 -2.89 29.25 40.57
C LEU A 26 -3.36 30.22 39.45
N LEU A 27 -2.68 31.37 39.33
CA LEU A 27 -2.24 31.93 38.04
C LEU A 27 -1.18 33.04 38.25
N SER A 28 -0.01 32.87 37.63
CA SER A 28 1.13 33.79 37.60
C SER A 28 2.08 33.36 36.47
N ALA A 29 2.82 34.21 35.77
CA ALA A 29 3.01 35.67 35.90
C ALA A 29 3.11 36.32 34.50
N GLY A 30 3.44 37.62 34.43
CA GLY A 30 3.85 38.26 33.17
C GLY A 30 3.34 39.69 32.96
N PHE A 31 3.88 40.66 33.71
CA PHE A 31 4.11 42.05 33.24
C PHE A 31 4.87 42.89 34.29
N ALA A 32 5.69 43.83 33.81
CA ALA A 32 6.29 44.99 34.51
C ALA A 32 7.48 44.78 35.50
N PRO A 33 8.72 44.65 34.98
CA PRO A 33 9.95 44.98 35.72
C PRO A 33 10.21 46.51 35.76
N THR A 34 9.90 47.22 34.68
CA THR A 34 10.36 48.60 34.41
C THR A 34 9.83 49.65 35.40
N LEU A 35 8.63 49.48 35.95
CA LEU A 35 8.08 50.40 36.97
C LEU A 35 8.88 50.35 38.29
N SER A 36 9.54 49.23 38.60
CA SER A 36 10.29 49.02 39.83
C SER A 36 11.50 49.94 39.93
N LYS A 37 12.33 50.02 38.87
CA LYS A 37 13.54 50.87 38.87
C LYS A 37 13.21 52.37 38.99
N THR A 38 12.05 52.84 38.50
CA THR A 38 11.60 54.25 38.67
C THR A 38 11.07 54.54 40.08
N LEU A 39 10.43 53.59 40.75
CA LEU A 39 9.99 53.72 42.14
C LEU A 39 11.18 53.68 43.11
N ARG A 40 12.08 52.71 42.97
CA ARG A 40 13.33 52.61 43.76
C ARG A 40 14.16 53.90 43.70
N ARG A 41 14.31 54.51 42.51
CA ARG A 41 14.99 55.82 42.34
C ARG A 41 14.35 56.99 43.10
N ASN A 42 13.06 56.93 43.44
CA ASN A 42 12.38 57.99 44.19
C ASN A 42 12.41 57.75 45.71
N GLU A 43 12.33 56.50 46.17
CA GLU A 43 12.43 56.17 47.60
C GLU A 43 13.85 56.40 48.15
N ALA A 44 14.88 56.12 47.35
CA ALA A 44 16.28 56.39 47.69
C ALA A 44 16.58 57.88 48.01
N ARG A 45 15.70 58.81 47.64
CA ARG A 45 15.92 60.27 47.82
C ARG A 45 15.55 60.79 49.22
N ASN A 46 14.90 59.99 50.07
CA ASN A 46 14.32 60.45 51.35
C ASN A 46 14.89 59.80 52.62
N LEU A 47 15.96 58.99 52.55
CA LEU A 47 16.58 58.38 53.73
C LEU A 47 18.06 58.77 53.91
N ALA A 48 18.34 60.07 53.82
CA ALA A 48 19.67 60.64 54.01
C ALA A 48 20.03 60.87 55.50
N GLU A 49 20.17 59.81 56.29
CA GLU A 49 20.91 59.87 57.56
C GLU A 49 21.50 58.50 57.94
N ARG A 50 22.82 58.47 58.23
CA ARG A 50 23.64 57.26 58.45
C ARG A 50 23.81 56.33 57.24
N ARG A 51 24.46 56.81 56.19
CA ARG A 51 25.11 55.93 55.20
C ARG A 51 26.20 55.09 55.88
N LEU A 52 26.15 53.77 55.75
CA LEU A 52 27.36 53.08 55.28
C LEU A 52 27.56 53.58 53.85
N ALA A 53 28.71 54.19 53.57
CA ALA A 53 29.12 54.48 52.22
C ALA A 53 30.06 53.37 51.77
N SER A 54 29.93 52.92 50.52
CA SER A 54 30.93 52.06 49.89
C SER A 54 32.32 52.68 50.05
N CYS A 55 33.33 51.88 50.34
CA CYS A 55 34.71 52.35 50.46
C CYS A 55 35.30 52.79 49.10
N LEU A 56 34.69 52.33 48.01
CA LEU A 56 34.94 52.77 46.63
C LEU A 56 34.13 54.02 46.22
N ALA A 57 33.19 54.50 47.04
CA ALA A 57 32.27 55.58 46.67
C ALA A 57 32.97 56.88 46.23
N GLY A 58 32.50 57.46 45.12
CA GLY A 58 33.16 58.58 44.44
C GLY A 58 34.32 58.18 43.52
N THR A 59 34.65 56.90 43.43
CA THR A 59 35.67 56.35 42.51
C THR A 59 34.99 55.51 41.44
N SER A 60 34.70 56.12 40.28
CA SER A 60 34.15 55.39 39.13
C SER A 60 35.18 54.38 38.62
N PHE A 61 34.83 53.10 38.60
CA PHE A 61 35.68 52.03 38.08
C PHE A 61 35.01 51.25 36.95
N SER A 62 35.83 50.57 36.16
CA SER A 62 35.40 49.61 35.14
C SER A 62 36.44 48.52 34.99
N LYS A 63 36.03 47.25 35.00
CA LYS A 63 36.84 46.06 34.72
C LYS A 63 36.13 45.25 33.65
N THR A 64 36.85 44.92 32.58
CA THR A 64 36.38 44.04 31.52
C THR A 64 36.84 42.61 31.80
N LEU A 65 35.93 41.65 31.61
CA LEU A 65 36.11 40.21 31.73
C LEU A 65 35.62 39.57 30.41
N THR A 66 36.13 38.37 30.08
CA THR A 66 35.92 37.75 28.75
C THR A 66 35.62 36.26 28.88
N GLY A 67 34.63 35.78 28.13
CA GLY A 67 34.00 34.48 28.30
C GLY A 67 32.79 34.55 29.26
N PRO A 68 32.09 33.42 29.47
CA PRO A 68 31.00 33.32 30.44
C PRO A 68 31.55 33.47 31.87
N ILE A 69 31.24 34.58 32.53
CA ILE A 69 31.80 34.90 33.85
C ILE A 69 31.02 34.29 35.01
N THR A 70 31.73 34.05 36.10
CA THR A 70 31.17 33.68 37.40
C THR A 70 31.03 34.88 38.33
N HIS A 71 30.15 34.78 39.33
CA HIS A 71 30.14 35.71 40.46
C HIS A 71 31.48 35.75 41.21
N GLY A 72 32.32 34.70 41.11
CA GLY A 72 33.67 34.68 41.68
C GLY A 72 34.60 35.74 41.06
N GLU A 73 34.59 35.88 39.73
CA GLU A 73 35.44 36.84 39.02
C GLU A 73 35.00 38.29 39.28
N ILE A 74 33.70 38.53 39.52
CA ILE A 74 33.22 39.85 39.99
C ILE A 74 33.76 40.15 41.40
N ARG A 75 33.78 39.17 42.30
CA ARG A 75 34.36 39.33 43.64
C ARG A 75 35.87 39.60 43.59
N GLU A 76 36.60 38.94 42.69
CA GLU A 76 38.02 39.21 42.47
C GLU A 76 38.26 40.60 41.89
N ALA A 77 37.48 41.02 40.89
CA ALA A 77 37.56 42.37 40.33
C ALA A 77 37.32 43.46 41.38
N VAL A 78 36.29 43.32 42.22
CA VAL A 78 36.01 44.27 43.31
C VAL A 78 37.11 44.22 44.38
N SER A 79 37.65 43.05 44.70
CA SER A 79 38.77 42.89 45.65
C SER A 79 40.07 43.55 45.16
N GLU A 80 40.40 43.43 43.87
CA GLU A 80 41.50 44.17 43.25
C GLU A 80 41.31 45.70 43.37
N LEU A 81 40.07 46.18 43.21
CA LEU A 81 39.75 47.60 43.28
C LEU A 81 39.77 48.14 44.71
N MET A 82 39.26 47.39 45.69
CA MET A 82 39.42 47.69 47.12
C MET A 82 40.90 47.74 47.51
N THR A 83 41.72 46.85 46.93
CA THR A 83 43.18 46.86 47.16
C THR A 83 43.85 48.10 46.53
N GLN A 84 43.42 48.52 45.34
CA GLN A 84 43.90 49.74 44.68
C GLN A 84 43.47 51.03 45.41
N ALA A 85 42.29 51.04 46.04
CA ALA A 85 41.79 52.15 46.86
C ALA A 85 42.55 52.33 48.18
N GLY A 86 43.32 51.32 48.62
CA GLY A 86 44.29 51.44 49.70
C GLY A 86 43.67 51.85 51.04
N GLU A 87 44.09 53.00 51.58
CA GLU A 87 43.59 53.50 52.88
C GLU A 87 42.07 53.75 52.91
N ALA A 88 41.43 53.98 51.75
CA ALA A 88 39.98 54.20 51.69
C ALA A 88 39.16 52.93 52.03
N CYS A 89 39.65 51.75 51.63
CA CYS A 89 39.01 50.46 51.90
C CYS A 89 39.65 49.66 53.05
N ALA A 90 40.69 50.19 53.70
CA ALA A 90 41.45 49.49 54.73
C ALA A 90 40.58 49.09 55.94
N GLY A 91 40.32 47.78 56.07
CA GLY A 91 39.51 47.20 57.15
C GLY A 91 38.02 47.01 56.82
N THR A 92 37.60 47.30 55.59
CA THR A 92 36.28 46.90 55.06
C THR A 92 36.36 45.46 54.55
N ASP A 93 35.37 44.62 54.87
CA ASP A 93 35.30 43.27 54.29
C ASP A 93 34.58 43.28 52.93
N LEU A 94 34.95 42.32 52.07
CA LEU A 94 34.51 42.26 50.67
C LEU A 94 33.00 42.02 50.55
N ASP A 95 32.39 41.21 51.42
CA ASP A 95 30.96 40.93 51.36
C ASP A 95 30.13 42.15 51.78
N SER A 96 30.54 42.86 52.84
CA SER A 96 29.92 44.13 53.23
C SER A 96 30.03 45.21 52.15
N GLU A 97 31.17 45.31 51.45
CA GLU A 97 31.32 46.26 50.33
C GLU A 97 30.43 45.87 49.14
N LEU A 98 30.41 44.59 48.76
CA LEU A 98 29.56 44.08 47.67
C LEU A 98 28.06 44.32 47.93
N LEU A 99 27.60 44.18 49.17
CA LEU A 99 26.21 44.50 49.55
C LEU A 99 25.88 45.98 49.34
N LEU A 100 26.81 46.89 49.67
CA LEU A 100 26.65 48.32 49.43
C LEU A 100 26.68 48.65 47.93
N LEU A 101 27.57 48.01 47.17
CA LEU A 101 27.66 48.14 45.71
C LEU A 101 26.39 47.62 45.01
N LEU A 102 25.76 46.56 45.51
CA LEU A 102 24.47 46.06 45.02
C LEU A 102 23.27 46.94 45.46
N GLY A 103 23.51 48.00 46.24
CA GLY A 103 22.46 48.89 46.76
C GLY A 103 21.57 48.27 47.85
N GLU A 104 21.97 47.11 48.38
CA GLU A 104 21.17 46.34 49.34
C GLU A 104 21.47 46.77 50.77
N THR A 105 20.43 47.33 51.42
CA THR A 105 20.51 47.85 52.79
C THR A 105 19.89 46.91 53.83
N SER A 106 19.56 45.68 53.41
CA SER A 106 18.81 44.72 54.21
C SER A 106 19.72 43.76 54.98
N ALA A 107 19.44 43.54 56.27
CA ALA A 107 20.18 42.60 57.13
C ALA A 107 19.90 41.11 56.78
N THR A 108 19.29 40.84 55.63
CA THR A 108 18.83 39.53 55.16
C THR A 108 19.83 38.84 54.24
N LEU A 109 20.80 39.56 53.67
CA LEU A 109 21.86 39.00 52.81
C LEU A 109 23.16 38.74 53.58
N SER A 110 23.06 38.38 54.87
CA SER A 110 24.22 38.27 55.78
C SER A 110 25.05 36.98 55.62
N THR A 111 25.07 36.38 54.43
CA THR A 111 25.87 35.19 54.09
C THR A 111 26.51 35.36 52.71
N ALA A 112 27.72 34.85 52.51
CA ALA A 112 28.40 34.91 51.22
C ALA A 112 27.60 34.22 50.10
N GLU A 113 26.80 33.20 50.42
CA GLU A 113 25.85 32.55 49.50
C GLU A 113 24.81 33.54 48.94
N ALA A 114 24.30 34.44 49.80
CA ALA A 114 23.31 35.44 49.42
C ALA A 114 23.92 36.56 48.57
N VAL A 115 25.17 36.96 48.88
CA VAL A 115 25.95 37.89 48.03
C VAL A 115 26.22 37.27 46.66
N ASN A 116 26.64 35.99 46.61
CA ASN A 116 26.91 35.28 45.36
C ASN A 116 25.64 35.14 44.49
N ALA A 117 24.48 34.85 45.10
CA ALA A 117 23.20 34.79 44.38
C ALA A 117 22.79 36.16 43.80
N ALA A 118 23.03 37.26 44.53
CA ALA A 118 22.76 38.61 44.04
C ALA A 118 23.72 39.03 42.91
N LEU A 119 24.99 38.65 42.99
CA LEU A 119 25.96 38.85 41.90
C LEU A 119 25.62 38.03 40.66
N GLN A 120 25.14 36.79 40.83
CA GLN A 120 24.65 35.98 39.72
C GLN A 120 23.44 36.64 39.04
N ALA A 121 22.48 37.16 39.82
CA ALA A 121 21.32 37.86 39.27
C ALA A 121 21.68 39.11 38.45
N GLU A 122 22.77 39.82 38.76
CA GLU A 122 23.25 40.93 37.91
C GLU A 122 23.99 40.45 36.65
N ILE A 123 24.65 39.28 36.65
CA ILE A 123 25.19 38.63 35.43
C ILE A 123 24.03 38.23 34.52
N ASP A 124 23.04 37.53 35.07
CA ASP A 124 21.87 37.03 34.35
C ASP A 124 21.05 38.20 33.77
N ALA A 125 20.85 39.27 34.55
CA ALA A 125 20.17 40.49 34.10
C ALA A 125 20.99 41.32 33.10
N ALA A 126 22.33 41.28 33.14
CA ALA A 126 23.17 41.88 32.10
C ALA A 126 23.01 41.15 30.76
N ARG A 127 22.89 39.82 30.78
CA ARG A 127 22.62 39.00 29.61
C ARG A 127 21.20 39.26 29.05
N GLU A 128 20.16 39.21 29.89
CA GLU A 128 18.77 39.54 29.50
C GLU A 128 18.66 40.95 28.87
N LYS A 129 19.39 41.92 29.42
CA LYS A 129 19.47 43.31 28.92
C LYS A 129 20.21 43.44 27.58
N ALA A 130 21.17 42.57 27.31
CA ALA A 130 21.98 42.59 26.09
C ALA A 130 21.28 41.91 24.90
N VAL A 131 20.36 40.96 25.15
CA VAL A 131 19.59 40.29 24.09
C VAL A 131 18.68 41.30 23.36
N LEU A 132 18.81 41.32 22.03
CA LEU A 132 17.99 42.11 21.13
C LEU A 132 16.80 41.29 20.61
N PRO A 133 15.54 41.67 20.89
CA PRO A 133 14.39 41.16 20.17
C PRO A 133 14.52 41.43 18.66
N PHE A 134 14.30 40.41 17.84
CA PHE A 134 14.54 40.42 16.39
C PHE A 134 14.02 41.67 15.66
N TRP A 135 12.78 42.09 15.97
CA TRP A 135 12.13 43.27 15.38
C TRP A 135 12.83 44.61 15.66
N LYS A 136 13.77 44.68 16.61
CA LYS A 136 14.63 45.87 16.83
C LYS A 136 15.81 45.95 15.85
N VAL A 137 16.16 44.83 15.22
CA VAL A 137 17.25 44.73 14.25
C VAL A 137 16.74 45.09 12.85
N THR A 138 15.49 44.74 12.53
CA THR A 138 14.77 45.21 11.33
C THR A 138 14.16 46.61 11.53
N ARG A 139 13.66 46.91 12.73
CA ARG A 139 12.91 48.12 13.14
C ARG A 139 11.58 48.38 12.42
N MET A 140 11.17 47.49 11.51
CA MET A 140 9.94 47.62 10.71
C MET A 140 8.71 46.98 11.39
N GLY A 141 8.93 46.07 12.35
CA GLY A 141 7.89 45.50 13.21
C GLY A 141 7.41 44.10 12.79
N ASP A 142 6.62 43.47 13.67
CA ASP A 142 6.16 42.07 13.55
C ASP A 142 5.43 41.76 12.24
N GLN A 143 4.61 42.69 11.76
CA GLN A 143 3.94 42.53 10.46
C GLN A 143 4.93 42.55 9.30
N PHE A 144 5.96 43.38 9.34
CA PHE A 144 6.97 43.43 8.28
C PHE A 144 7.81 42.16 8.29
N ASP A 145 8.37 41.82 9.46
CA ASP A 145 9.24 40.64 9.64
C ASP A 145 8.52 39.36 9.15
N ARG A 146 7.21 39.21 9.42
CA ARG A 146 6.40 38.09 8.92
C ARG A 146 6.23 38.10 7.41
N GLU A 147 5.80 39.21 6.79
CA GLU A 147 5.56 39.20 5.34
C GLU A 147 6.88 39.08 4.56
N PHE A 148 7.99 39.64 5.06
CA PHE A 148 9.33 39.47 4.49
C PHE A 148 9.77 38.01 4.47
N MET A 149 9.67 37.29 5.60
CA MET A 149 10.00 35.87 5.70
C MET A 149 9.06 34.97 4.86
N ASN A 150 7.90 35.50 4.44
CA ASN A 150 6.95 34.85 3.53
C ASN A 150 7.14 35.26 2.05
N GLY A 151 8.18 36.02 1.68
CA GLY A 151 8.46 36.43 0.29
C GLY A 151 7.64 37.61 -0.24
N GLY A 152 6.86 38.27 0.63
CA GLY A 152 6.20 39.55 0.35
C GLY A 152 6.89 40.73 1.03
N SER A 153 6.22 41.88 1.04
CA SER A 153 6.72 43.20 1.48
C SER A 153 7.59 43.90 0.45
N ASP A 154 7.69 45.23 0.57
CA ASP A 154 8.44 46.10 -0.34
C ASP A 154 9.88 45.63 -0.60
N TRP A 155 10.57 45.04 0.37
CA TRP A 155 11.94 44.53 0.17
C TRP A 155 12.02 43.27 -0.72
N ASN A 156 10.93 42.53 -0.88
CA ASN A 156 10.79 41.43 -1.84
C ASN A 156 10.04 41.83 -3.12
N ASP A 157 9.28 42.93 -3.12
CA ASP A 157 8.39 43.34 -4.21
C ASP A 157 8.96 44.46 -5.10
N GLN A 158 9.98 45.19 -4.64
CA GLN A 158 10.57 46.33 -5.35
C GLN A 158 11.94 45.96 -5.95
N TYR A 159 12.04 46.00 -7.28
CA TYR A 159 13.25 45.65 -8.05
C TYR A 159 13.98 46.92 -8.51
N GLU A 160 15.31 46.88 -8.66
CA GLU A 160 16.05 48.01 -9.23
C GLU A 160 15.53 48.32 -10.65
N LEU A 161 15.23 49.60 -10.89
CA LEU A 161 14.66 50.10 -12.15
C LEU A 161 15.41 51.35 -12.62
N VAL A 162 15.69 51.44 -13.93
CA VAL A 162 16.44 52.56 -14.53
C VAL A 162 15.55 53.35 -15.49
N SER A 163 14.99 54.46 -15.02
CA SER A 163 14.03 55.29 -15.77
C SER A 163 14.52 56.74 -15.93
N ASP A 164 14.41 57.28 -17.15
CA ASP A 164 14.93 58.62 -17.54
C ASP A 164 16.41 58.90 -17.14
N GLY A 165 17.21 57.84 -16.95
CA GLY A 165 18.61 57.93 -16.51
C GLY A 165 18.79 58.12 -15.00
N GLN A 166 17.75 57.82 -14.20
CA GLN A 166 17.81 57.70 -12.74
C GLN A 166 17.49 56.25 -12.34
N THR A 167 18.20 55.74 -11.33
CA THR A 167 17.91 54.45 -10.71
C THR A 167 16.93 54.63 -9.55
N PHE A 168 16.01 53.68 -9.40
CA PHE A 168 15.01 53.60 -8.33
C PHE A 168 15.06 52.23 -7.65
N HIS A 169 14.60 52.15 -6.40
CA HIS A 169 14.56 50.92 -5.59
C HIS A 169 15.93 50.22 -5.40
N VAL A 170 16.98 51.04 -5.26
CA VAL A 170 18.33 50.59 -4.95
C VAL A 170 18.34 50.06 -3.51
N LEU A 171 18.72 48.81 -3.33
CA LEU A 171 18.65 48.13 -2.04
C LEU A 171 19.49 48.82 -0.94
N ALA A 172 20.61 49.41 -1.31
CA ALA A 172 21.47 50.17 -0.39
C ALA A 172 20.81 51.44 0.17
N ASP A 173 19.79 51.99 -0.51
CA ASP A 173 18.97 53.10 -0.01
C ASP A 173 17.66 52.60 0.63
N ASP A 174 17.02 51.58 0.05
CA ASP A 174 15.74 51.01 0.54
C ASP A 174 15.86 50.26 1.88
N ALA A 175 17.05 49.69 2.17
CA ALA A 175 17.34 48.87 3.33
C ALA A 175 18.62 49.32 4.08
N ASP A 176 18.93 50.63 4.02
CA ASP A 176 20.07 51.27 4.72
C ASP A 176 20.20 50.83 6.19
N ILE A 177 19.07 50.69 6.85
CA ILE A 177 18.87 50.28 8.23
C ILE A 177 19.42 48.88 8.56
N ILE A 178 19.52 47.99 7.56
CA ILE A 178 20.12 46.65 7.71
C ILE A 178 21.64 46.78 7.73
N ALA A 179 22.24 47.54 6.81
CA ALA A 179 23.68 47.81 6.79
C ALA A 179 24.17 48.46 8.10
N ASP A 180 23.42 49.44 8.60
CA ASP A 180 23.65 50.08 9.91
C ASP A 180 23.58 49.06 11.07
N ASN A 181 22.66 48.09 11.00
CA ASN A 181 22.45 47.09 12.05
C ASN A 181 23.33 45.83 11.90
N VAL A 182 24.11 45.63 10.82
CA VAL A 182 25.08 44.51 10.71
C VAL A 182 26.09 44.53 11.86
N GLN A 183 26.61 45.71 12.22
CA GLN A 183 27.55 45.84 13.34
C GLN A 183 26.87 45.61 14.69
N LEU A 184 25.57 45.94 14.82
CA LEU A 184 24.78 45.66 16.01
C LEU A 184 24.52 44.15 16.15
N ALA A 185 24.20 43.46 15.05
CA ALA A 185 23.97 42.02 14.98
C ALA A 185 25.23 41.16 15.16
N ALA A 186 26.43 41.73 14.98
CA ALA A 186 27.69 41.10 15.35
C ALA A 186 28.06 41.33 16.83
N SER A 187 27.58 42.42 17.44
CA SER A 187 28.02 42.87 18.78
C SER A 187 27.08 42.54 19.95
N GLN A 188 25.87 42.02 19.67
CA GLN A 188 24.92 41.56 20.70
C GLN A 188 24.17 40.28 20.27
N PRO A 189 23.77 39.40 21.21
CA PRO A 189 22.90 38.27 20.91
C PRO A 189 21.51 38.74 20.46
N ILE A 190 20.92 38.07 19.48
CA ILE A 190 19.61 38.36 18.92
C ILE A 190 18.66 37.19 19.26
N GLN A 191 17.53 37.52 19.88
CA GLN A 191 16.47 36.57 20.17
C GLN A 191 15.94 35.95 18.87
N PHE A 192 15.92 34.62 18.80
CA PHE A 192 15.27 33.89 17.71
C PHE A 192 13.76 34.24 17.64
N PRO A 193 13.19 34.54 16.46
CA PRO A 193 11.84 35.09 16.34
C PRO A 193 10.73 34.02 16.40
N ASP A 194 10.67 33.29 17.51
CA ASP A 194 9.62 32.31 17.88
C ASP A 194 8.18 32.82 17.70
N TYR A 195 7.97 34.14 17.85
CA TYR A 195 6.70 34.81 17.63
C TYR A 195 6.20 34.83 16.17
N LEU A 196 7.04 34.43 15.20
CA LEU A 196 6.67 34.25 13.80
C LEU A 196 6.32 32.79 13.52
N THR A 197 5.23 32.54 12.80
CA THR A 197 4.78 31.17 12.47
C THR A 197 5.82 30.34 11.74
N ASN A 198 6.67 30.99 10.93
CA ASN A 198 7.81 30.41 10.22
C ASN A 198 8.84 29.75 11.14
N PHE A 199 8.88 30.13 12.42
CA PHE A 199 9.95 29.82 13.37
C PHE A 199 9.44 29.32 14.74
N ALA A 200 8.13 29.09 14.89
CA ALA A 200 7.51 28.79 16.17
C ALA A 200 7.92 27.42 16.78
N ASP A 201 8.14 26.42 15.92
CA ASP A 201 8.37 25.02 16.32
C ASP A 201 9.46 24.36 15.43
N CYS A 202 10.70 24.87 15.45
CA CYS A 202 11.82 24.27 14.70
C CYS A 202 12.38 23.03 15.41
N THR A 203 11.70 21.88 15.28
CA THR A 203 12.04 20.61 15.93
C THR A 203 13.41 20.06 15.55
N LEU A 204 13.87 20.31 14.33
CA LEU A 204 15.21 19.93 13.84
C LEU A 204 16.29 20.98 14.14
N GLY A 205 16.00 22.06 14.87
CA GLY A 205 16.99 23.10 15.17
C GLY A 205 17.68 23.67 13.92
N THR A 206 16.95 23.75 12.79
CA THR A 206 17.50 24.05 11.47
C THR A 206 16.56 24.97 10.71
N VAL A 207 17.13 25.98 10.08
CA VAL A 207 16.40 26.96 9.26
C VAL A 207 17.03 27.02 7.87
N MET A 208 16.18 27.12 6.87
CA MET A 208 16.57 27.33 5.48
C MET A 208 15.84 28.56 4.93
N CYS A 209 16.53 29.31 4.08
CA CYS A 209 15.96 30.32 3.20
C CYS A 209 16.14 29.86 1.76
N CYS A 210 15.14 30.06 0.89
CA CYS A 210 15.22 29.72 -0.53
C CYS A 210 14.69 30.87 -1.38
N HIS A 211 15.53 31.33 -2.30
CA HIS A 211 15.33 32.55 -3.09
C HIS A 211 15.20 32.22 -4.57
N VAL A 212 14.27 32.89 -5.26
CA VAL A 212 13.94 32.63 -6.68
C VAL A 212 14.09 33.86 -7.58
N ALA A 213 14.42 35.03 -7.00
CA ALA A 213 14.64 36.26 -7.76
C ALA A 213 15.84 37.05 -7.23
N ASP A 214 16.43 37.84 -8.12
CA ASP A 214 17.49 38.82 -7.85
C ASP A 214 16.90 40.22 -8.09
N ARG A 215 17.01 41.14 -7.11
CA ARG A 215 16.42 42.49 -7.19
C ARG A 215 17.40 43.63 -7.41
N GLN A 216 18.70 43.37 -7.52
CA GLN A 216 19.74 44.40 -7.37
C GLN A 216 20.88 44.22 -8.38
N GLY A 217 21.31 45.29 -9.05
CA GLY A 217 22.40 45.26 -10.03
C GLY A 217 23.80 45.13 -9.40
N ASP A 218 24.04 44.14 -8.55
CA ASP A 218 25.34 43.90 -7.88
C ASP A 218 26.24 42.87 -8.59
N ALA A 219 25.69 42.14 -9.59
CA ALA A 219 26.31 41.02 -10.29
C ALA A 219 26.68 39.81 -9.41
N ALA A 220 26.01 39.63 -8.27
CA ALA A 220 25.98 38.37 -7.51
C ALA A 220 24.91 37.41 -8.07
N GLY A 221 23.80 37.93 -8.60
CA GLY A 221 22.83 37.18 -9.39
C GLY A 221 23.03 37.34 -10.89
N SER A 222 21.94 37.51 -11.64
CA SER A 222 21.96 37.75 -13.09
C SER A 222 21.60 39.18 -13.49
N CYS A 223 21.22 40.05 -12.54
CA CYS A 223 21.08 41.48 -12.81
C CYS A 223 22.46 42.16 -12.88
N ALA A 224 22.71 42.89 -13.98
CA ALA A 224 23.92 43.69 -14.13
C ALA A 224 23.70 45.14 -13.62
N ALA A 225 24.77 45.77 -13.13
CA ALA A 225 24.74 47.13 -12.60
C ALA A 225 24.22 48.15 -13.62
N GLY A 226 23.04 48.73 -13.35
CA GLY A 226 22.38 49.70 -14.23
C GLY A 226 21.43 49.11 -15.29
N GLU A 227 20.95 47.88 -15.10
CA GLU A 227 19.85 47.28 -15.87
C GLU A 227 18.54 47.25 -15.02
N GLU A 228 17.43 46.75 -15.57
CA GLU A 228 16.15 46.60 -14.86
C GLU A 228 16.00 45.16 -14.32
N CYS A 229 16.03 44.95 -13.00
CA CYS A 229 16.14 43.61 -12.41
C CYS A 229 14.81 42.81 -12.32
N VAL A 230 13.72 43.26 -12.94
CA VAL A 230 12.36 42.72 -12.70
C VAL A 230 12.22 41.21 -12.96
N ASP A 231 12.89 40.70 -13.99
CA ASP A 231 12.93 39.28 -14.36
C ASP A 231 14.30 38.64 -14.09
N ALA A 232 15.11 39.23 -13.19
CA ALA A 232 16.44 38.71 -12.85
C ALA A 232 16.38 37.56 -11.83
N ASN A 233 17.28 36.61 -12.01
CA ASN A 233 17.33 35.32 -11.31
C ASN A 233 18.61 35.23 -10.46
N PRO A 234 18.59 34.53 -9.31
CA PRO A 234 19.80 34.24 -8.54
C PRO A 234 20.70 33.22 -9.25
N ILE A 235 21.95 33.09 -8.82
CA ILE A 235 22.79 31.93 -9.19
C ILE A 235 22.21 30.68 -8.50
N SER A 236 21.75 29.71 -9.29
CA SER A 236 21.24 28.44 -8.77
C SER A 236 22.31 27.68 -8.01
N ASN A 237 21.95 27.12 -6.84
CA ASN A 237 22.80 26.17 -6.11
C ASN A 237 22.10 24.84 -5.79
N THR A 238 20.80 24.74 -6.07
CA THR A 238 19.98 23.53 -5.91
C THR A 238 18.90 23.49 -6.98
N ASP A 239 18.31 22.31 -7.16
CA ASP A 239 16.96 22.12 -7.69
C ASP A 239 15.98 21.85 -6.52
N ILE A 240 14.69 22.09 -6.74
CA ILE A 240 13.57 21.82 -5.81
C ILE A 240 12.88 20.54 -6.24
N CYS A 241 12.57 19.68 -5.27
CA CYS A 241 11.84 18.46 -5.51
C CYS A 241 10.33 18.74 -5.46
N HIS A 242 9.85 19.15 -4.29
CA HIS A 242 8.45 19.49 -4.04
C HIS A 242 8.27 20.41 -2.83
N SER A 243 7.10 21.04 -2.73
CA SER A 243 6.69 21.87 -1.60
C SER A 243 5.31 21.45 -1.12
N ASP A 244 5.23 20.92 0.11
CA ASP A 244 3.94 20.63 0.75
C ASP A 244 3.44 21.87 1.50
N MET A 245 2.34 22.41 0.99
CA MET A 245 1.76 23.65 1.49
C MET A 245 1.07 23.46 2.85
N GLU A 246 0.76 22.22 3.25
CA GLU A 246 0.19 21.85 4.56
C GLU A 246 1.20 22.03 5.71
N ASN A 247 2.50 22.07 5.42
CA ASN A 247 3.54 22.31 6.42
C ASN A 247 3.61 23.78 6.86
N ALA A 248 3.27 24.73 5.96
CA ALA A 248 3.36 26.19 6.22
C ALA A 248 2.07 26.96 5.85
N PRO A 249 0.87 26.54 6.32
CA PRO A 249 -0.41 27.00 5.78
C PRO A 249 -0.72 28.48 6.05
N VAL A 250 -0.10 29.07 7.07
CA VAL A 250 -0.21 30.52 7.36
C VAL A 250 0.58 31.34 6.34
N SER A 251 1.82 30.93 6.05
CA SER A 251 2.70 31.57 5.07
C SER A 251 2.18 31.43 3.64
N ASN A 252 1.73 30.22 3.30
CA ASN A 252 1.22 29.87 1.98
C ASN A 252 -0.21 30.38 1.73
N ARG A 253 -0.91 30.81 2.79
CA ARG A 253 -2.30 31.31 2.78
C ARG A 253 -3.33 30.31 2.23
N VAL A 254 -2.97 29.01 2.22
CA VAL A 254 -3.81 27.86 1.85
C VAL A 254 -3.71 26.78 2.93
N GLN A 255 -4.74 25.97 3.12
CA GLN A 255 -4.75 24.96 4.20
C GLN A 255 -3.94 23.70 3.87
N ARG A 256 -3.98 23.26 2.60
CA ARG A 256 -3.31 22.07 2.07
C ARG A 256 -3.04 22.27 0.58
N GLY A 257 -2.02 21.62 0.05
CA GLY A 257 -1.66 21.65 -1.38
C GLY A 257 -0.26 21.11 -1.60
N LEU A 258 0.06 20.69 -2.83
CA LEU A 258 1.39 20.21 -3.20
C LEU A 258 1.81 20.91 -4.49
N ALA A 259 3.00 21.50 -4.49
CA ALA A 259 3.71 21.90 -5.70
C ALA A 259 4.85 20.90 -5.95
N VAL A 260 5.06 20.52 -7.21
CA VAL A 260 6.11 19.59 -7.64
C VAL A 260 6.89 20.28 -8.75
N TYR A 261 8.22 20.16 -8.69
CA TYR A 261 9.14 20.93 -9.54
C TYR A 261 9.99 19.99 -10.42
N ASP A 262 10.52 18.89 -9.88
CA ASP A 262 11.02 17.76 -10.67
C ASP A 262 9.87 16.98 -11.35
N LEU A 263 9.57 17.37 -12.59
CA LEU A 263 8.70 16.66 -13.52
C LEU A 263 9.34 16.43 -14.91
N ASP A 264 10.59 16.85 -15.13
CA ASP A 264 11.27 16.76 -16.43
C ASP A 264 12.77 16.46 -16.18
N ARG A 265 13.21 15.24 -16.51
CA ARG A 265 14.61 14.80 -16.29
C ARG A 265 15.59 15.31 -17.36
N ASP A 266 15.10 15.80 -18.51
CA ASP A 266 15.94 16.17 -19.66
C ASP A 266 16.00 17.69 -19.90
N ALA A 267 15.04 18.46 -19.38
CA ALA A 267 15.08 19.92 -19.41
C ALA A 267 15.81 20.52 -18.20
N ASN A 268 17.06 20.93 -18.42
CA ASN A 268 17.77 21.85 -17.52
C ASN A 268 16.86 23.02 -17.13
N ASN A 269 16.68 23.24 -15.82
CA ASN A 269 15.93 24.36 -15.23
C ASN A 269 14.41 24.37 -15.53
N ALA A 270 13.70 23.27 -15.25
CA ALA A 270 12.23 23.24 -15.29
C ALA A 270 11.58 24.26 -14.33
N GLU A 271 12.22 24.53 -13.19
CA GLU A 271 11.75 25.42 -12.13
C GLU A 271 12.27 26.88 -12.19
N GLY A 272 13.36 27.13 -12.92
CA GLY A 272 14.08 28.42 -12.94
C GLY A 272 15.50 28.31 -12.36
N SER A 273 15.93 29.31 -11.61
CA SER A 273 17.16 29.27 -10.80
C SER A 273 16.82 29.54 -9.34
N VAL A 274 17.36 28.72 -8.43
CA VAL A 274 17.01 28.72 -7.01
C VAL A 274 18.28 28.71 -6.16
N ASN A 275 18.38 29.66 -5.23
CA ASN A 275 19.46 29.69 -4.25
C ASN A 275 18.90 29.42 -2.84
N CYS A 276 19.20 28.24 -2.30
CA CYS A 276 18.88 27.90 -0.92
C CYS A 276 20.11 28.05 -0.02
N HIS A 277 19.95 28.71 1.12
CA HIS A 277 21.00 28.98 2.12
C HIS A 277 20.37 28.86 3.51
N GLY A 278 21.00 28.14 4.43
CA GLY A 278 20.51 28.02 5.80
C GLY A 278 21.59 27.84 6.86
N PHE A 279 21.14 27.45 8.05
CA PHE A 279 21.97 27.19 9.21
C PHE A 279 21.28 26.19 10.15
N ALA A 280 22.09 25.48 10.94
CA ALA A 280 21.62 24.56 11.97
C ALA A 280 22.27 24.91 13.30
N TRP A 281 21.59 24.61 14.41
CA TRP A 281 22.11 24.79 15.76
C TRP A 281 21.87 23.53 16.61
N GLY A 282 22.84 23.18 17.45
CA GLY A 282 22.67 22.21 18.54
C GLY A 282 22.16 22.93 19.79
N ASP A 283 22.73 22.61 20.96
CA ASP A 283 22.34 23.23 22.24
C ASP A 283 22.46 24.77 22.29
N ASN A 284 23.23 25.39 21.40
CA ASN A 284 23.51 26.84 21.38
C ASN A 284 22.42 27.67 20.68
N VAL A 285 21.19 27.62 21.19
CA VAL A 285 20.03 28.39 20.72
C VAL A 285 20.25 29.92 20.82
N ASP A 286 21.06 30.38 21.78
CA ASP A 286 21.23 31.79 22.16
C ASP A 286 21.61 32.74 21.00
N TYR A 287 22.23 32.22 19.94
CA TYR A 287 22.66 32.97 18.77
C TYR A 287 21.98 32.54 17.45
N ALA A 288 20.91 31.73 17.50
CA ALA A 288 20.16 31.33 16.32
C ALA A 288 19.50 32.54 15.62
N GLY A 289 19.10 33.58 16.37
CA GLY A 289 18.59 34.83 15.80
C GLY A 289 19.67 35.65 15.07
N ASN A 290 20.94 35.55 15.48
CA ASN A 290 22.07 36.16 14.80
C ASN A 290 22.34 35.47 13.46
N LEU A 291 22.29 34.13 13.43
CA LEU A 291 22.42 33.34 12.20
C LEU A 291 21.29 33.64 11.21
N LEU A 292 20.05 33.75 11.67
CA LEU A 292 18.92 34.15 10.81
C LEU A 292 19.12 35.54 10.20
N PHE A 293 19.69 36.49 10.95
CA PHE A 293 19.99 37.81 10.43
C PHE A 293 21.14 37.80 9.41
N ASP A 294 22.25 37.09 9.71
CA ASP A 294 23.40 36.97 8.81
C ASP A 294 23.04 36.25 7.51
N VAL A 295 22.17 35.24 7.55
CA VAL A 295 21.67 34.54 6.34
C VAL A 295 20.63 35.39 5.60
N ALA A 296 19.46 35.65 6.18
CA ALA A 296 18.32 36.18 5.43
C ALA A 296 18.48 37.66 5.02
N PHE A 297 18.97 38.51 5.93
CA PHE A 297 19.06 39.95 5.69
C PHE A 297 20.41 40.38 5.15
N LYS A 298 21.51 39.84 5.67
CA LYS A 298 22.84 40.23 5.22
C LYS A 298 23.25 39.46 3.96
N LYS A 299 23.44 38.13 4.03
CA LYS A 299 24.00 37.33 2.93
C LYS A 299 23.08 37.18 1.73
N SER A 300 21.78 36.93 1.94
CA SER A 300 20.84 36.81 0.82
C SER A 300 20.43 38.20 0.29
N LEU A 301 19.78 39.01 1.13
CA LEU A 301 19.30 40.33 0.69
C LEU A 301 20.45 41.30 0.38
N MET A 302 21.23 41.77 1.37
CA MET A 302 22.18 42.89 1.17
C MET A 302 23.45 42.56 0.37
N ASP A 303 24.02 41.36 0.52
CA ASP A 303 25.30 40.97 -0.10
C ASP A 303 25.13 40.31 -1.49
N LYS A 304 23.89 39.93 -1.89
CA LYS A 304 23.59 39.23 -3.16
C LYS A 304 22.33 39.70 -3.92
N GLY A 305 21.48 40.54 -3.35
CA GLY A 305 20.19 40.93 -3.95
C GLY A 305 19.09 39.86 -3.96
N TYR A 306 19.27 38.72 -3.27
CA TYR A 306 18.41 37.54 -3.39
C TYR A 306 17.12 37.66 -2.56
N VAL A 307 15.99 37.47 -3.22
CA VAL A 307 14.62 37.71 -2.70
C VAL A 307 13.61 36.70 -3.29
N LYS A 308 12.34 36.86 -2.88
CA LYS A 308 11.18 36.02 -3.22
C LYS A 308 11.23 34.60 -2.67
N ASN A 309 10.06 34.10 -2.29
CA ASN A 309 9.85 32.73 -1.86
C ASN A 309 9.65 31.78 -3.05
N VAL A 310 9.98 30.50 -2.85
CA VAL A 310 9.50 29.41 -3.69
C VAL A 310 7.95 29.37 -3.64
N PRO A 311 7.24 29.29 -4.77
CA PRO A 311 5.78 29.22 -4.75
C PRO A 311 5.27 27.99 -3.97
N GLY A 312 4.44 28.22 -2.97
CA GLY A 312 3.96 27.16 -2.05
C GLY A 312 4.79 26.97 -0.79
N ALA A 313 5.88 27.72 -0.60
CA ALA A 313 6.64 27.81 0.63
C ALA A 313 6.80 29.26 1.12
N PRO A 314 7.18 29.48 2.40
CA PRO A 314 7.81 30.74 2.83
C PRO A 314 9.17 30.97 2.15
N MET A 315 9.71 32.19 2.26
CA MET A 315 11.07 32.49 1.79
C MET A 315 12.12 31.98 2.79
N CYS A 316 11.81 32.04 4.09
CA CYS A 316 12.62 31.51 5.18
C CYS A 316 11.72 30.89 6.25
N GLY A 317 12.16 29.77 6.84
CA GLY A 317 11.46 29.09 7.93
C GLY A 317 12.29 27.98 8.57
N CYS A 318 11.77 27.36 9.62
CA CYS A 318 12.23 26.04 10.05
C CYS A 318 12.24 25.09 8.84
N ILE A 319 13.22 24.21 8.71
CA ILE A 319 13.36 23.40 7.49
C ILE A 319 12.15 22.48 7.22
N GLU A 320 11.41 22.12 8.28
CA GLU A 320 10.14 21.41 8.23
C GLU A 320 9.04 22.16 7.45
N GLN A 321 9.11 23.49 7.39
CA GLN A 321 8.18 24.38 6.68
C GLN A 321 8.67 24.81 5.28
N MET A 322 9.90 24.45 4.92
CA MET A 322 10.56 24.81 3.66
C MET A 322 10.35 23.70 2.60
N PRO A 323 10.58 23.96 1.29
CA PRO A 323 10.45 22.92 0.28
C PRO A 323 11.57 21.89 0.41
N VAL A 324 11.34 20.69 -0.10
CA VAL A 324 12.36 19.64 -0.21
C VAL A 324 13.25 19.95 -1.41
N VAL A 325 14.57 19.95 -1.21
CA VAL A 325 15.58 20.40 -2.19
C VAL A 325 16.77 19.45 -2.25
N GLU A 326 17.59 19.51 -3.29
CA GLU A 326 18.80 18.68 -3.39
C GLU A 326 19.95 19.21 -2.50
N TYR A 327 20.03 20.53 -2.32
CA TYR A 327 21.16 21.24 -1.72
C TYR A 327 20.76 22.51 -0.97
N ALA A 328 21.56 22.92 0.02
CA ALA A 328 21.56 24.29 0.52
C ALA A 328 22.95 24.71 1.02
N ASP A 329 23.32 25.96 0.72
CA ASP A 329 24.49 26.63 1.28
C ASP A 329 24.35 26.77 2.81
N CYS A 330 25.47 26.89 3.51
CA CYS A 330 25.50 26.81 4.98
C CYS A 330 26.23 27.98 5.63
N THR A 331 25.79 28.36 6.83
CA THR A 331 26.50 29.29 7.71
C THR A 331 26.43 28.84 9.17
N ASP A 332 27.57 28.90 9.84
CA ASP A 332 27.80 28.56 11.23
C ASP A 332 28.37 29.77 12.01
N ILE A 333 28.50 29.62 13.33
CA ILE A 333 29.28 30.54 14.17
C ILE A 333 30.59 29.85 14.53
N THR A 334 31.70 30.41 14.05
CA THR A 334 33.06 29.86 14.26
C THR A 334 33.67 30.31 15.60
N SER A 335 33.25 31.47 16.11
CA SER A 335 33.55 31.89 17.49
C SER A 335 32.56 32.93 18.01
N VAL A 336 32.20 32.81 19.29
CA VAL A 336 31.58 33.89 20.09
C VAL A 336 32.54 34.30 21.19
N THR A 337 32.78 35.61 21.33
CA THR A 337 33.50 36.17 22.48
C THR A 337 32.55 37.02 23.32
N GLU A 338 31.89 36.43 24.31
CA GLU A 338 31.15 37.22 25.32
C GLU A 338 32.13 38.08 26.13
N THR A 339 31.76 39.33 26.38
CA THR A 339 32.56 40.32 27.10
C THR A 339 31.68 41.03 28.12
N TYR A 340 32.04 40.91 29.40
CA TYR A 340 31.29 41.49 30.52
C TYR A 340 32.08 42.66 31.10
N THR A 341 31.44 43.82 31.18
CA THR A 341 32.00 45.03 31.79
C THR A 341 31.35 45.25 33.15
N VAL A 342 32.13 45.05 34.21
CA VAL A 342 31.74 45.30 35.59
C VAL A 342 32.17 46.73 35.95
N SER A 343 31.23 47.57 36.35
CA SER A 343 31.48 48.98 36.66
C SER A 343 30.72 49.43 37.91
N ALA A 344 31.08 50.60 38.46
CA ALA A 344 30.26 51.28 39.45
C ALA A 344 30.17 52.79 39.17
N ASP A 345 29.00 53.36 39.46
CA ASP A 345 28.73 54.79 39.29
C ASP A 345 29.28 55.65 40.45
N ALA A 346 29.12 56.98 40.35
CA ALA A 346 29.64 57.92 41.36
C ALA A 346 28.89 57.82 42.70
N GLU A 347 27.65 57.33 42.67
CA GLU A 347 26.82 57.02 43.83
C GLU A 347 27.26 55.73 44.54
N GLY A 348 28.02 54.86 43.85
CA GLY A 348 28.55 53.61 44.36
C GLY A 348 27.67 52.40 44.07
N LEU A 349 26.87 52.41 42.99
CA LEU A 349 26.05 51.29 42.56
C LEU A 349 26.74 50.49 41.43
N LEU A 350 26.77 49.17 41.57
CA LEU A 350 27.30 48.22 40.59
C LEU A 350 26.41 48.18 39.33
N SER A 351 27.03 48.11 38.16
CA SER A 351 26.38 47.75 36.89
C SER A 351 27.24 46.71 36.18
N VAL A 352 26.61 45.59 35.80
CA VAL A 352 27.18 44.64 34.85
C VAL A 352 26.52 44.89 33.49
N ASP A 353 27.34 44.99 32.45
CA ASP A 353 26.93 45.22 31.07
C ASP A 353 27.61 44.17 30.18
N MET A 354 26.86 43.57 29.25
CA MET A 354 27.32 42.47 28.39
C MET A 354 27.26 42.87 26.91
N SER A 355 28.28 42.46 26.17
CA SER A 355 28.36 42.50 24.70
C SER A 355 28.99 41.20 24.19
N SER A 356 28.78 40.86 22.93
CA SER A 356 29.43 39.73 22.25
C SER A 356 30.29 40.22 21.08
N ASP A 357 31.14 39.35 20.55
CA ASP A 357 31.73 39.46 19.22
C ASP A 357 31.49 38.12 18.51
N VAL A 358 30.71 38.14 17.41
CA VAL A 358 30.18 36.94 16.74
C VAL A 358 30.80 36.80 15.35
N THR A 359 31.62 35.76 15.16
CA THR A 359 32.27 35.47 13.87
C THR A 359 31.55 34.34 13.14
N TYR A 360 30.91 34.67 12.02
CA TYR A 360 30.23 33.73 11.15
C TYR A 360 31.21 33.01 10.21
N GLY A 361 30.85 31.80 9.77
CA GLY A 361 31.62 31.03 8.79
C GLY A 361 30.77 30.43 7.66
N SER A 362 31.27 29.33 7.12
CA SER A 362 30.67 28.52 6.05
C SER A 362 30.68 27.04 6.43
N CYS A 363 30.34 26.73 7.67
CA CYS A 363 30.19 25.39 8.23
C CYS A 363 31.43 24.51 8.03
N GLY A 364 32.62 25.07 8.23
CA GLY A 364 33.90 24.40 8.00
C GLY A 364 34.17 23.94 6.55
N GLY A 365 33.29 24.24 5.59
CA GLY A 365 33.37 23.75 4.21
C GLY A 365 33.00 22.27 4.04
N VAL A 366 32.16 21.70 4.92
CA VAL A 366 31.93 20.23 5.00
C VAL A 366 31.08 19.61 3.89
N GLY A 367 30.41 20.41 3.05
CA GLY A 367 29.62 19.91 1.91
C GLY A 367 28.34 20.70 1.67
N GLY A 368 27.60 21.05 2.74
CA GLY A 368 26.38 21.86 2.67
C GLY A 368 25.69 21.93 4.03
N LEU A 369 24.44 22.42 4.06
CA LEU A 369 23.63 22.50 5.28
C LEU A 369 23.35 21.12 5.91
N ALA A 370 23.02 20.13 5.07
CA ALA A 370 22.76 18.76 5.52
C ALA A 370 23.98 18.12 6.20
N ASP A 371 25.17 18.29 5.62
CA ASP A 371 26.42 17.79 6.22
C ASP A 371 26.74 18.51 7.53
N HIS A 372 26.52 19.83 7.61
CA HIS A 372 26.71 20.55 8.87
C HIS A 372 25.75 20.05 9.96
N TYR A 373 24.46 19.89 9.66
CA TYR A 373 23.49 19.29 10.58
C TYR A 373 24.00 17.95 11.12
N LYS A 374 24.50 17.07 10.24
CA LYS A 374 25.06 15.76 10.60
C LYS A 374 26.32 15.85 11.48
N THR A 375 27.10 16.94 11.40
CA THR A 375 28.25 17.15 12.29
C THR A 375 27.87 17.55 13.72
N ILE A 376 26.72 18.18 13.93
CA ILE A 376 26.29 18.69 15.25
C ILE A 376 25.18 17.85 15.90
N ASN A 377 24.36 17.15 15.12
CA ASN A 377 23.27 16.28 15.59
C ASN A 377 23.61 14.79 15.36
N THR A 378 24.68 14.31 16.00
CA THR A 378 25.23 12.94 15.81
C THR A 378 24.24 11.82 16.08
N ASP A 379 23.25 12.07 16.93
CA ASP A 379 22.31 11.07 17.43
C ASP A 379 21.02 11.00 16.58
N ASN A 380 20.87 11.92 15.61
CA ASN A 380 19.70 12.02 14.73
C ASN A 380 20.05 12.41 13.27
N THR A 381 21.23 11.99 12.80
CA THR A 381 21.83 12.45 11.53
C THR A 381 20.95 12.32 10.28
N GLY A 382 20.07 11.30 10.23
CA GLY A 382 19.19 11.05 9.09
C GLY A 382 17.95 11.93 9.00
N ALA A 383 17.59 12.68 10.05
CA ALA A 383 16.34 13.45 10.07
C ALA A 383 16.35 14.68 9.11
N ILE A 384 17.50 15.04 8.57
CA ILE A 384 17.64 16.10 7.55
C ILE A 384 17.44 15.58 6.13
N ASP A 385 17.55 14.27 5.91
CA ASP A 385 17.63 13.65 4.57
C ASP A 385 16.26 13.62 3.85
N SER A 386 15.15 13.79 4.58
CA SER A 386 13.82 14.02 4.01
C SER A 386 13.56 15.48 3.59
N HIS A 387 14.50 16.38 3.86
CA HIS A 387 14.40 17.82 3.54
C HIS A 387 15.48 18.28 2.56
N ILE A 388 16.69 17.73 2.68
CA ILE A 388 17.80 17.94 1.74
C ILE A 388 18.25 16.57 1.23
N VAL A 389 17.79 16.20 0.03
CA VAL A 389 17.84 14.82 -0.47
C VAL A 389 19.15 14.45 -1.18
N GLY A 390 20.03 15.43 -1.39
CA GLY A 390 21.27 15.27 -2.16
C GLY A 390 21.06 15.33 -3.67
N GLN A 391 22.17 15.43 -4.41
CA GLN A 391 22.13 15.63 -5.87
C GLN A 391 21.59 14.39 -6.61
N GLY A 392 20.59 14.59 -7.47
CA GLY A 392 19.81 13.54 -8.13
C GLY A 392 18.78 12.85 -7.23
N GLY A 393 18.54 13.36 -6.02
CA GLY A 393 17.61 12.80 -5.04
C GLY A 393 16.14 13.15 -5.30
N CYS A 394 15.84 14.19 -6.09
CA CYS A 394 14.46 14.69 -6.21
C CYS A 394 13.44 13.67 -6.73
N SER A 395 13.78 12.83 -7.71
CA SER A 395 12.84 11.88 -8.32
C SER A 395 12.21 10.95 -7.27
N GLY A 396 13.04 10.39 -6.39
CA GLY A 396 12.59 9.51 -5.30
C GLY A 396 11.74 10.24 -4.26
N ALA A 397 12.12 11.46 -3.87
CA ALA A 397 11.36 12.26 -2.91
C ALA A 397 10.02 12.75 -3.46
N VAL A 398 9.95 13.01 -4.76
CA VAL A 398 8.72 13.36 -5.49
C VAL A 398 7.82 12.13 -5.62
N GLU A 399 8.36 10.98 -6.01
CA GLU A 399 7.64 9.71 -6.14
C GLU A 399 7.08 9.23 -4.80
N GLU A 400 7.86 9.25 -3.73
CA GLU A 400 7.39 8.94 -2.37
C GLU A 400 6.21 9.85 -1.99
N LYS A 401 6.36 11.17 -2.15
CA LYS A 401 5.33 12.14 -1.76
C LYS A 401 4.03 11.96 -2.55
N LEU A 402 4.12 11.68 -3.85
CA LEU A 402 2.97 11.52 -4.73
C LEU A 402 2.27 10.18 -4.54
N SER A 403 2.99 9.13 -4.13
CA SER A 403 2.39 7.83 -3.78
C SER A 403 1.37 7.94 -2.63
N ILE A 404 1.63 8.82 -1.65
CA ILE A 404 0.72 9.12 -0.53
C ILE A 404 -0.61 9.72 -1.03
N TYR A 405 -0.58 10.46 -2.14
CA TYR A 405 -1.76 11.02 -2.79
C TYR A 405 -2.40 10.08 -3.84
N GLY A 406 -1.84 8.87 -4.05
CA GLY A 406 -2.35 7.85 -4.96
C GLY A 406 -1.92 7.99 -6.43
N TYR A 407 -0.84 8.73 -6.69
CA TYR A 407 -0.30 8.94 -8.04
C TYR A 407 1.10 8.31 -8.20
N THR A 408 1.39 7.80 -9.40
CA THR A 408 2.74 7.33 -9.78
C THR A 408 3.18 7.94 -11.12
N ARG A 409 4.50 7.97 -11.39
CA ARG A 409 5.03 8.17 -12.75
C ARG A 409 4.64 6.96 -13.63
N SER A 410 4.55 7.18 -14.94
CA SER A 410 4.05 6.18 -15.91
C SER A 410 5.18 5.34 -16.51
N GLU A 411 5.70 4.39 -15.73
CA GLU A 411 6.74 3.45 -16.18
C GLU A 411 6.17 2.05 -16.52
N PHE A 412 6.83 1.33 -17.44
CA PHE A 412 6.52 -0.08 -17.72
C PHE A 412 7.79 -0.93 -17.93
N GLU A 413 7.79 -2.13 -17.35
CA GLU A 413 8.87 -3.12 -17.47
C GLU A 413 8.55 -4.17 -18.55
N ILE A 414 9.51 -4.49 -19.40
CA ILE A 414 9.34 -5.50 -20.47
C ILE A 414 9.78 -6.88 -19.99
N VAL A 415 8.79 -7.63 -19.47
CA VAL A 415 8.97 -8.92 -18.77
C VAL A 415 9.39 -10.07 -19.70
N SER A 416 9.06 -10.04 -21.00
CA SER A 416 9.51 -11.07 -21.96
C SER A 416 9.45 -10.61 -23.42
N VAL A 417 10.26 -11.25 -24.28
CA VAL A 417 10.28 -11.05 -25.75
C VAL A 417 10.57 -12.38 -26.45
N GLN A 418 9.76 -12.74 -27.46
CA GLN A 418 9.99 -13.88 -28.37
C GLN A 418 10.11 -13.42 -29.83
N SER A 419 10.87 -14.11 -30.68
CA SER A 419 11.28 -13.65 -32.01
C SER A 419 10.25 -13.89 -33.13
N LEU A 420 9.85 -12.83 -33.83
CA LEU A 420 9.25 -12.91 -35.17
C LEU A 420 10.35 -12.77 -36.26
N PRO A 421 10.12 -13.20 -37.52
CA PRO A 421 11.17 -13.27 -38.54
C PRO A 421 11.60 -11.93 -39.16
N GLU A 422 10.80 -10.87 -39.04
CA GLU A 422 11.00 -9.59 -39.74
C GLU A 422 10.86 -8.38 -38.81
N GLY A 423 11.93 -8.03 -38.09
CA GLY A 423 12.24 -6.69 -37.54
C GLY A 423 11.26 -6.05 -36.53
N GLU A 424 10.06 -5.74 -36.98
CA GLU A 424 9.02 -4.94 -36.32
C GLU A 424 8.47 -5.62 -35.05
N ARG A 425 8.11 -4.84 -34.02
CA ARG A 425 7.51 -5.33 -32.77
C ARG A 425 6.39 -4.43 -32.25
N THR A 426 5.44 -5.00 -31.53
CA THR A 426 4.24 -4.32 -31.04
C THR A 426 4.35 -3.95 -29.56
N VAL A 427 3.96 -2.72 -29.21
CA VAL A 427 3.76 -2.22 -27.85
C VAL A 427 2.29 -1.81 -27.69
N ARG A 428 1.58 -2.40 -26.72
CA ARG A 428 0.17 -2.08 -26.46
C ARG A 428 0.03 -0.94 -25.48
N VAL A 429 -0.90 -0.02 -25.75
CA VAL A 429 -1.23 1.13 -24.91
C VAL A 429 -2.72 1.12 -24.60
N THR A 430 -3.06 0.88 -23.33
CA THR A 430 -4.45 0.83 -22.83
C THR A 430 -4.83 2.15 -22.15
N PHE A 431 -6.08 2.58 -22.33
CA PHE A 431 -6.65 3.85 -21.85
C PHE A 431 -7.85 3.59 -20.94
N ASN A 432 -7.95 4.32 -19.83
CA ASN A 432 -9.08 4.23 -18.88
C ASN A 432 -10.46 4.63 -19.49
N THR A 433 -10.47 5.20 -20.70
CA THR A 433 -11.65 5.44 -21.52
C THR A 433 -11.32 5.22 -22.99
N LYS A 434 -12.24 4.63 -23.77
CA LYS A 434 -12.07 4.35 -25.20
C LYS A 434 -11.43 5.54 -25.96
N PRO A 435 -10.33 5.33 -26.70
CA PRO A 435 -9.69 6.38 -27.50
C PRO A 435 -10.59 6.96 -28.59
N SER A 436 -10.35 8.23 -28.94
CA SER A 436 -11.02 8.91 -30.06
C SER A 436 -10.36 8.53 -31.39
N ALA A 437 -11.18 8.33 -32.44
CA ALA A 437 -10.71 7.86 -33.75
C ALA A 437 -9.51 8.63 -34.31
N GLY A 438 -8.48 7.88 -34.72
CA GLY A 438 -7.18 8.44 -35.07
C GLY A 438 -6.27 8.64 -33.85
N ALA A 439 -6.47 7.87 -32.79
CA ALA A 439 -5.56 7.87 -31.64
C ALA A 439 -4.20 7.31 -32.03
N ALA A 440 -4.16 6.18 -32.76
CA ALA A 440 -2.95 5.47 -33.20
C ALA A 440 -2.10 6.18 -34.28
N ASP A 441 -2.18 7.50 -34.35
CA ASP A 441 -1.27 8.37 -35.09
C ASP A 441 0.06 8.46 -34.32
N ILE A 442 1.10 7.79 -34.82
CA ILE A 442 2.42 7.75 -34.17
C ILE A 442 3.06 9.12 -34.00
N SER A 443 2.63 10.16 -34.73
CA SER A 443 3.09 11.54 -34.50
C SER A 443 2.55 12.17 -33.21
N LYS A 444 1.84 11.37 -32.38
CA LYS A 444 1.35 11.75 -31.06
C LYS A 444 2.08 11.07 -29.91
N TYR A 445 3.01 10.14 -30.16
CA TYR A 445 3.66 9.37 -29.10
C TYR A 445 5.18 9.39 -29.20
N ASN A 446 5.84 9.32 -28.05
CA ASN A 446 7.26 9.04 -27.90
C ASN A 446 7.43 7.89 -26.90
N ILE A 447 8.35 6.96 -27.16
CA ILE A 447 8.70 5.87 -26.23
C ILE A 447 10.21 5.89 -26.05
N TYR A 448 10.69 5.90 -24.81
CA TYR A 448 12.12 5.94 -24.50
C TYR A 448 12.46 5.11 -23.27
N VAL A 449 13.74 4.76 -23.13
CA VAL A 449 14.28 4.03 -21.97
C VAL A 449 14.32 4.96 -20.74
N SER A 450 13.75 4.51 -19.61
CA SER A 450 13.64 5.29 -18.34
C SER A 450 14.97 5.85 -17.82
N ASP A 451 16.06 5.14 -18.07
CA ASP A 451 17.40 5.43 -17.52
C ASP A 451 18.33 6.18 -18.48
N THR A 452 17.97 6.31 -19.76
CA THR A 452 18.89 6.85 -20.80
C THR A 452 18.24 7.81 -21.82
N SER A 453 16.92 7.99 -21.77
CA SER A 453 16.15 8.79 -22.72
C SER A 453 16.35 8.41 -24.21
N GLU A 454 16.84 7.20 -24.48
CA GLU A 454 17.02 6.69 -25.84
C GLU A 454 15.66 6.27 -26.43
N ALA A 455 15.24 6.98 -27.48
CA ALA A 455 13.91 6.82 -28.08
C ALA A 455 13.81 5.61 -29.02
N LEU A 456 12.80 4.77 -28.79
CA LEU A 456 12.36 3.73 -29.73
C LEU A 456 11.63 4.38 -30.91
N GLY A 457 12.20 4.25 -32.12
CA GLY A 457 11.53 4.68 -33.34
C GLY A 457 10.21 3.93 -33.56
N LEU A 458 9.13 4.63 -33.91
CA LEU A 458 7.83 4.06 -34.26
C LEU A 458 7.65 3.98 -35.79
N SER A 459 7.10 2.88 -36.30
CA SER A 459 6.86 2.67 -37.74
C SER A 459 5.42 2.99 -38.15
N HIS A 460 4.43 2.47 -37.41
CA HIS A 460 3.02 2.87 -37.48
C HIS A 460 2.25 2.46 -36.21
N GLY A 461 0.98 2.88 -36.09
CA GLY A 461 0.06 2.42 -35.05
C GLY A 461 -1.17 1.71 -35.63
N ILE A 462 -1.94 1.07 -34.76
CA ILE A 462 -3.20 0.38 -35.05
C ILE A 462 -4.27 0.84 -34.03
N ASP A 463 -5.40 1.33 -34.54
CA ASP A 463 -6.55 1.83 -33.76
C ASP A 463 -7.66 0.76 -33.74
N TYR A 464 -8.08 0.30 -32.56
CA TYR A 464 -9.05 -0.80 -32.40
C TYR A 464 -10.43 -0.28 -32.01
N ILE A 465 -11.40 -0.43 -32.93
CA ILE A 465 -12.78 0.01 -32.70
C ILE A 465 -13.41 -0.78 -31.54
N ASP A 466 -14.04 -0.03 -30.62
CA ASP A 466 -14.70 -0.55 -29.40
C ASP A 466 -13.76 -1.27 -28.42
N ARG A 467 -12.44 -1.10 -28.57
CA ARG A 467 -11.46 -1.38 -27.53
C ARG A 467 -11.08 -0.15 -26.74
N ASP A 468 -10.46 -0.41 -25.60
CA ASP A 468 -9.81 0.49 -24.68
C ASP A 468 -8.30 0.62 -24.94
N TYR A 469 -7.76 0.05 -26.03
CA TYR A 469 -6.33 0.10 -26.34
C TYR A 469 -6.02 0.41 -27.82
N ILE A 470 -4.79 0.87 -28.07
CA ILE A 470 -4.13 0.89 -29.38
C ILE A 470 -2.85 0.06 -29.33
N ASP A 471 -2.37 -0.38 -30.49
CA ASP A 471 -1.06 -1.02 -30.62
C ASP A 471 -0.12 -0.12 -31.44
N LEU A 472 1.07 0.17 -30.92
CA LEU A 472 2.13 0.95 -31.57
C LEU A 472 3.25 0.00 -32.01
N ILE A 473 3.71 0.11 -33.26
CA ILE A 473 4.77 -0.75 -33.79
C ILE A 473 6.11 -0.01 -33.80
N THR A 474 7.15 -0.65 -33.26
CA THR A 474 8.52 -0.13 -33.21
C THR A 474 9.36 -0.59 -34.41
N VAL A 475 10.28 0.28 -34.82
CA VAL A 475 11.29 0.05 -35.88
C VAL A 475 12.39 -0.89 -35.38
N ASP A 476 12.81 -0.69 -34.13
CA ASP A 476 13.82 -1.51 -33.45
C ASP A 476 13.16 -2.30 -32.30
N PRO A 477 13.67 -3.51 -31.97
CA PRO A 477 13.06 -4.35 -30.94
C PRO A 477 13.37 -3.83 -29.52
N PRO A 478 12.37 -3.55 -28.67
CA PRO A 478 12.61 -3.23 -27.26
C PRO A 478 13.31 -4.37 -26.50
N VAL A 479 14.02 -4.00 -25.43
CA VAL A 479 14.92 -4.88 -24.66
C VAL A 479 14.23 -5.43 -23.41
N VAL A 480 14.40 -6.73 -23.14
CA VAL A 480 13.88 -7.40 -21.93
C VAL A 480 14.58 -6.90 -20.67
N GLY A 481 13.83 -6.61 -19.62
CA GLY A 481 14.38 -6.15 -18.34
C GLY A 481 14.96 -4.73 -18.39
N VAL A 482 14.52 -3.93 -19.36
CA VAL A 482 14.73 -2.48 -19.41
C VAL A 482 13.38 -1.81 -19.18
N SER A 483 13.36 -0.79 -18.32
CA SER A 483 12.18 0.06 -18.09
C SER A 483 12.04 1.09 -19.20
N TYR A 484 10.80 1.34 -19.61
CA TYR A 484 10.45 2.31 -20.63
C TYR A 484 9.35 3.25 -20.12
N GLN A 485 9.32 4.46 -20.68
CA GLN A 485 8.27 5.45 -20.46
C GLN A 485 7.59 5.77 -21.81
N LEU A 486 6.32 6.17 -21.73
CA LEU A 486 5.48 6.56 -22.86
C LEU A 486 4.93 7.96 -22.60
N GLU A 487 5.25 8.89 -23.49
CA GLU A 487 4.70 10.24 -23.49
C GLU A 487 3.81 10.47 -24.72
N THR A 488 2.86 11.41 -24.62
CA THR A 488 2.27 12.01 -25.81
C THR A 488 2.97 13.31 -26.19
N ILE A 489 2.98 13.64 -27.49
CA ILE A 489 3.51 14.93 -27.97
C ILE A 489 2.73 16.12 -27.40
N GLN A 490 1.48 15.92 -26.95
CA GLN A 490 0.75 16.96 -26.23
C GLN A 490 1.29 17.17 -24.82
N ASP A 491 1.66 16.11 -24.11
CA ASP A 491 2.26 16.18 -22.76
C ASP A 491 3.66 16.84 -22.82
N ILE A 492 4.50 16.39 -23.77
CA ILE A 492 5.81 17.00 -24.11
C ILE A 492 5.65 18.50 -24.40
N SER A 493 4.61 18.89 -25.15
CA SER A 493 4.35 20.31 -25.45
C SER A 493 3.87 21.14 -24.25
N SER A 494 3.47 20.49 -23.16
CA SER A 494 2.89 21.11 -21.96
C SER A 494 3.80 21.12 -20.73
N ARG A 495 4.91 20.36 -20.75
CA ARG A 495 5.84 20.16 -19.61
C ARG A 495 5.16 19.59 -18.36
N VAL A 496 4.28 18.61 -18.54
CA VAL A 496 3.63 17.89 -17.44
C VAL A 496 3.83 16.40 -17.66
N ALA A 497 4.66 15.76 -16.83
CA ALA A 497 4.80 14.32 -16.84
C ALA A 497 3.44 13.64 -16.56
N PRO A 498 3.04 12.62 -17.34
CA PRO A 498 1.74 11.98 -17.21
C PRO A 498 1.66 11.16 -15.90
N MET A 499 1.05 11.76 -14.88
CA MET A 499 0.76 11.14 -13.60
C MET A 499 -0.53 10.32 -13.67
N VAL A 500 -0.44 9.01 -13.46
CA VAL A 500 -1.61 8.13 -13.39
C VAL A 500 -2.03 7.95 -11.94
N LYS A 501 -3.32 8.18 -11.66
CA LYS A 501 -3.95 7.74 -10.42
C LYS A 501 -4.14 6.22 -10.48
N VAL A 502 -3.52 5.49 -9.57
CA VAL A 502 -3.59 4.02 -9.55
C VAL A 502 -4.91 3.56 -8.93
N ASP A 503 -5.84 3.08 -9.78
CA ASP A 503 -6.95 2.25 -9.33
C ASP A 503 -6.49 0.79 -9.19
N THR A 504 -7.02 0.07 -8.19
CA THR A 504 -6.60 -1.30 -7.87
C THR A 504 -6.93 -2.27 -9.00
N GLY A 505 -5.93 -2.61 -9.81
CA GLY A 505 -6.07 -3.45 -11.01
C GLY A 505 -5.51 -2.83 -12.30
N PHE A 506 -4.88 -1.65 -12.25
CA PHE A 506 -4.18 -1.08 -13.40
C PHE A 506 -2.91 -1.88 -13.76
N THR A 507 -2.90 -2.49 -14.94
CA THR A 507 -1.75 -3.21 -15.49
C THR A 507 -1.59 -2.88 -16.97
N MET A 508 -0.55 -2.11 -17.33
CA MET A 508 -0.12 -1.98 -18.72
C MET A 508 0.77 -3.19 -19.06
N ALA A 509 0.39 -3.95 -20.09
CA ALA A 509 1.05 -5.20 -20.45
C ALA A 509 1.32 -5.28 -21.96
N VAL A 510 2.53 -5.68 -22.33
CA VAL A 510 2.91 -6.02 -23.71
C VAL A 510 2.60 -7.49 -23.95
N THR A 511 1.57 -7.78 -24.75
CA THR A 511 1.14 -9.16 -25.08
C THR A 511 1.72 -9.59 -26.43
N GLU A 512 2.16 -10.86 -26.54
CA GLU A 512 2.63 -11.42 -27.81
C GLU A 512 1.48 -11.52 -28.83
N THR A 513 1.64 -10.89 -29.99
CA THR A 513 0.67 -10.97 -31.11
C THR A 513 1.22 -11.80 -32.27
N LYS A 514 0.43 -12.76 -32.76
CA LYS A 514 0.77 -13.74 -33.79
C LYS A 514 -0.08 -13.50 -35.05
N TRP A 515 0.46 -13.85 -36.22
CA TRP A 515 -0.24 -13.70 -37.50
C TRP A 515 -1.46 -14.62 -37.62
N ASP A 516 -2.59 -14.09 -38.08
CA ASP A 516 -3.81 -14.84 -38.42
C ASP A 516 -3.71 -15.49 -39.82
N ALA A 517 -2.60 -16.20 -40.11
CA ALA A 517 -2.30 -16.72 -41.44
C ALA A 517 -1.56 -18.08 -41.44
N ILE A 518 -1.88 -18.91 -42.43
CA ILE A 518 -1.25 -20.20 -42.72
C ILE A 518 -0.64 -20.14 -44.13
N THR A 519 0.67 -20.40 -44.23
CA THR A 519 1.39 -20.47 -45.52
C THR A 519 1.58 -21.93 -45.95
N ILE A 520 1.31 -22.22 -47.23
CA ILE A 520 1.45 -23.54 -47.86
C ILE A 520 2.15 -23.32 -49.21
N GLY A 521 3.45 -23.56 -49.28
CA GLY A 521 4.25 -23.14 -50.43
C GLY A 521 4.18 -21.62 -50.62
N ASN A 522 3.74 -21.17 -51.79
CA ASN A 522 3.54 -19.76 -52.12
C ASN A 522 2.10 -19.27 -51.80
N SER A 523 1.20 -20.18 -51.43
CA SER A 523 -0.21 -19.91 -51.17
C SER A 523 -0.47 -19.60 -49.69
N TYR A 524 -1.33 -18.61 -49.42
CA TYR A 524 -1.70 -18.15 -48.07
C TYR A 524 -3.19 -18.40 -47.81
N ILE A 525 -3.53 -18.88 -46.61
CA ILE A 525 -4.89 -18.98 -46.08
C ILE A 525 -4.95 -18.10 -44.82
N TRP A 526 -5.81 -17.07 -44.80
CA TRP A 526 -5.85 -16.09 -43.72
C TRP A 526 -7.26 -15.51 -43.53
N GLY A 527 -7.53 -14.96 -42.34
CA GLY A 527 -8.84 -14.43 -41.95
C GLY A 527 -8.77 -12.98 -41.47
N GLN A 528 -9.87 -12.26 -41.70
CA GLN A 528 -10.20 -10.91 -41.24
C GLN A 528 -9.33 -9.74 -41.72
N ILE A 529 -9.99 -8.75 -42.32
CA ILE A 529 -9.82 -7.34 -41.98
C ILE A 529 -11.22 -6.77 -41.73
N GLU A 530 -11.38 -5.91 -40.72
CA GLU A 530 -12.54 -5.01 -40.65
C GLU A 530 -12.22 -3.75 -41.45
N THR A 531 -13.10 -3.38 -42.38
CA THR A 531 -12.87 -2.19 -43.23
C THR A 531 -13.43 -0.92 -42.59
N PRO A 532 -12.97 0.28 -43.02
CA PRO A 532 -13.41 1.57 -42.47
C PRO A 532 -14.95 1.76 -42.44
N PRO A 533 -15.50 2.72 -41.66
CA PRO A 533 -16.88 2.73 -41.11
C PRO A 533 -18.11 2.62 -42.03
N ASN A 534 -17.95 2.34 -43.33
CA ASN A 534 -19.01 2.22 -44.33
C ASN A 534 -19.16 0.79 -44.91
N TYR A 535 -18.38 -0.20 -44.48
CA TYR A 535 -18.43 -1.58 -44.99
C TYR A 535 -18.52 -2.67 -43.90
N SER A 536 -19.71 -3.25 -43.72
CA SER A 536 -19.98 -4.31 -42.74
C SER A 536 -19.64 -5.72 -43.26
N LYS A 537 -18.39 -5.96 -43.66
CA LYS A 537 -17.97 -7.23 -44.29
C LYS A 537 -16.67 -7.79 -43.71
N GLU A 538 -16.78 -8.85 -42.93
CA GLU A 538 -15.64 -9.70 -42.56
C GLU A 538 -15.49 -10.83 -43.60
N TYR A 539 -14.25 -11.24 -43.85
CA TYR A 539 -13.92 -12.27 -44.84
C TYR A 539 -12.73 -13.14 -44.42
N MET A 540 -12.65 -14.33 -44.99
CA MET A 540 -11.46 -15.18 -45.03
C MET A 540 -11.09 -15.39 -46.51
N SER A 541 -9.82 -15.54 -46.84
CA SER A 541 -9.42 -15.79 -48.23
C SER A 541 -8.34 -16.84 -48.39
N ILE A 542 -8.23 -17.36 -49.63
CA ILE A 542 -7.08 -18.11 -50.10
C ILE A 542 -6.41 -17.25 -51.17
N SER A 543 -5.15 -16.89 -50.96
CA SER A 543 -4.38 -15.96 -51.78
C SER A 543 -3.12 -16.64 -52.33
N SER A 544 -2.64 -16.14 -53.47
CA SER A 544 -1.33 -16.45 -54.06
C SER A 544 -0.65 -15.13 -54.47
N PRO A 545 0.66 -15.08 -54.75
CA PRO A 545 1.41 -13.83 -54.81
C PRO A 545 0.92 -12.79 -55.83
N GLU A 546 0.21 -13.22 -56.88
CA GLU A 546 -0.32 -12.34 -57.94
C GLU A 546 -1.84 -12.20 -57.93
N ILE A 547 -2.59 -12.90 -57.05
CA ILE A 547 -4.07 -12.87 -57.04
C ILE A 547 -4.70 -13.53 -55.79
N THR A 548 -5.84 -12.99 -55.33
CA THR A 548 -6.74 -13.68 -54.40
C THR A 548 -7.57 -14.71 -55.16
N ASN A 549 -7.53 -15.99 -54.78
CA ASN A 549 -8.15 -17.10 -55.52
C ASN A 549 -9.62 -17.35 -55.17
N ILE A 550 -9.98 -17.15 -53.90
CA ILE A 550 -11.35 -17.22 -53.38
C ILE A 550 -11.45 -16.40 -52.10
N ILE A 551 -12.60 -15.75 -51.93
CA ILE A 551 -12.98 -15.02 -50.72
C ILE A 551 -14.25 -15.64 -50.17
N PHE A 552 -14.33 -15.80 -48.85
CA PHE A 552 -15.46 -16.29 -48.09
C PHE A 552 -16.01 -15.10 -47.28
N GLU A 553 -17.30 -14.74 -47.43
CA GLU A 553 -17.93 -13.63 -46.67
C GLU A 553 -18.67 -14.15 -45.44
N ASN A 554 -18.63 -13.42 -44.33
CA ASN A 554 -19.34 -13.75 -43.07
C ASN A 554 -20.86 -13.98 -43.17
N ASN A 555 -21.48 -13.72 -44.33
CA ASN A 555 -22.88 -14.02 -44.65
C ASN A 555 -23.07 -15.38 -45.37
N GLY A 556 -22.02 -16.18 -45.49
CA GLY A 556 -22.02 -17.51 -46.12
C GLY A 556 -21.96 -17.50 -47.65
N ARG A 557 -21.63 -16.36 -48.26
CA ARG A 557 -21.26 -16.29 -49.69
C ARG A 557 -19.78 -16.55 -49.87
N ALA A 558 -19.40 -16.88 -51.11
CA ALA A 558 -18.00 -16.95 -51.48
C ALA A 558 -17.80 -16.59 -52.95
N HIS A 559 -16.87 -15.68 -53.21
CA HIS A 559 -16.62 -15.06 -54.52
C HIS A 559 -15.54 -15.79 -55.33
N GLY A 560 -15.41 -15.42 -56.59
CA GLY A 560 -14.32 -15.86 -57.46
C GLY A 560 -13.01 -15.13 -57.18
N SER A 561 -12.04 -15.29 -58.07
CA SER A 561 -10.72 -14.67 -57.96
C SER A 561 -10.74 -13.17 -58.32
N GLN A 562 -9.88 -12.39 -57.64
CA GLN A 562 -9.74 -10.95 -57.85
C GLN A 562 -8.37 -10.43 -57.37
N THR A 563 -7.94 -9.29 -57.92
CA THR A 563 -6.61 -8.68 -57.68
C THR A 563 -6.64 -7.73 -56.48
N GLY A 564 -7.05 -8.22 -55.32
CA GLY A 564 -7.17 -7.45 -54.08
C GLY A 564 -8.03 -8.18 -53.05
N TRP A 565 -8.06 -7.67 -51.81
CA TRP A 565 -8.65 -8.36 -50.66
C TRP A 565 -7.96 -9.70 -50.38
N GLY A 566 -6.62 -9.66 -50.18
CA GLY A 566 -5.74 -10.82 -50.05
C GLY A 566 -4.32 -10.45 -49.61
N ALA A 567 -3.64 -11.35 -48.90
CA ALA A 567 -2.46 -11.12 -48.03
C ALA A 567 -1.17 -10.59 -48.70
N TRP A 568 -1.18 -10.34 -50.01
CA TRP A 568 -0.02 -9.89 -50.80
C TRP A 568 -0.16 -8.45 -51.32
N TYR A 569 -1.20 -7.73 -50.90
CA TYR A 569 -1.50 -6.36 -51.33
C TYR A 569 -1.52 -5.39 -50.13
N GLU A 570 -2.09 -4.19 -50.29
CA GLU A 570 -2.16 -3.14 -49.25
C GLU A 570 -2.86 -3.60 -47.95
N GLU A 571 -3.57 -4.73 -48.00
CA GLU A 571 -4.18 -5.42 -46.88
C GLU A 571 -3.30 -6.61 -46.41
N LYS A 572 -2.37 -6.33 -45.47
CA LYS A 572 -1.64 -7.38 -44.71
C LYS A 572 -2.63 -8.24 -43.89
N PRO A 573 -2.31 -9.51 -43.55
CA PRO A 573 -3.09 -10.29 -42.59
C PRO A 573 -3.15 -9.63 -41.19
N THR A 574 -4.18 -9.92 -40.40
CA THR A 574 -4.29 -9.43 -39.01
C THR A 574 -3.37 -10.17 -38.04
N PHE A 575 -3.30 -9.59 -36.83
CA PHE A 575 -2.63 -10.16 -35.68
C PHE A 575 -3.65 -10.40 -34.56
N SER A 576 -3.51 -11.52 -33.86
CA SER A 576 -4.23 -11.82 -32.62
C SER A 576 -3.31 -12.48 -31.60
N GLU A 577 -3.69 -12.52 -30.33
CA GLU A 577 -2.82 -13.03 -29.24
C GLU A 577 -2.51 -14.54 -29.40
N GLU A 578 -3.49 -15.29 -29.90
CA GLU A 578 -3.41 -16.72 -30.17
C GLU A 578 -2.96 -17.04 -31.60
N GLY A 579 -3.31 -16.20 -32.59
CA GLY A 579 -3.07 -16.44 -34.00
C GLY A 579 -3.87 -17.63 -34.55
N VAL A 580 -3.16 -18.59 -35.17
CA VAL A 580 -3.77 -19.80 -35.74
C VAL A 580 -3.97 -20.87 -34.66
N ILE A 581 -5.21 -21.05 -34.23
CA ILE A 581 -5.58 -22.01 -33.17
C ILE A 581 -5.90 -23.38 -33.76
N TRP A 582 -5.23 -24.42 -33.26
CA TRP A 582 -5.39 -25.80 -33.72
C TRP A 582 -6.38 -26.57 -32.84
N GLY A 583 -7.18 -27.46 -33.43
CA GLY A 583 -8.17 -28.24 -32.68
C GLY A 583 -8.46 -29.62 -33.28
N ASN A 584 -9.48 -30.29 -32.75
CA ASN A 584 -9.83 -31.65 -33.19
C ASN A 584 -10.42 -31.63 -34.60
N LYS A 585 -9.61 -32.09 -35.58
CA LYS A 585 -9.86 -31.99 -37.03
C LYS A 585 -10.33 -30.59 -37.45
N ALA A 586 -9.75 -29.57 -36.82
CA ALA A 586 -10.16 -28.17 -36.96
C ALA A 586 -8.96 -27.23 -36.91
N VAL A 587 -9.07 -26.11 -37.62
CA VAL A 587 -8.19 -24.95 -37.47
C VAL A 587 -9.05 -23.70 -37.43
N GLN A 588 -8.74 -22.79 -36.51
CA GLN A 588 -9.40 -21.50 -36.36
C GLN A 588 -8.39 -20.37 -36.58
N ILE A 589 -8.84 -19.33 -37.27
CA ILE A 589 -8.08 -18.15 -37.68
C ILE A 589 -8.96 -16.95 -37.35
N GLY A 590 -8.69 -16.26 -36.24
CA GLY A 590 -9.62 -15.28 -35.67
C GLY A 590 -11.04 -15.84 -35.52
N ARG A 591 -12.01 -15.16 -36.14
CA ARG A 591 -13.46 -15.49 -36.15
C ARG A 591 -13.87 -16.60 -37.14
N TRP A 592 -12.91 -17.16 -37.88
CA TRP A 592 -13.14 -18.14 -38.96
C TRP A 592 -12.63 -19.53 -38.60
N ARG A 593 -13.35 -20.58 -38.99
CA ARG A 593 -12.97 -21.97 -38.70
C ARG A 593 -13.11 -22.88 -39.92
N ILE A 594 -12.07 -23.66 -40.18
CA ILE A 594 -12.05 -24.75 -41.16
C ILE A 594 -12.10 -26.07 -40.38
N LYS A 595 -13.17 -26.85 -40.50
CA LYS A 595 -13.39 -28.06 -39.67
C LYS A 595 -13.97 -29.23 -40.47
N GLN A 596 -13.43 -30.43 -40.27
CA GLN A 596 -14.09 -31.66 -40.74
C GLN A 596 -15.30 -31.93 -39.84
N ILE A 597 -16.50 -31.93 -40.42
CA ILE A 597 -17.76 -32.11 -39.69
C ILE A 597 -18.07 -33.61 -39.52
N ASP A 598 -17.79 -34.41 -40.55
CA ASP A 598 -17.99 -35.85 -40.56
C ASP A 598 -17.06 -36.55 -41.57
N ASP A 599 -17.19 -37.87 -41.71
CA ASP A 599 -16.46 -38.73 -42.66
C ASP A 599 -16.68 -38.41 -44.16
N GLN A 600 -17.44 -37.37 -44.50
CA GLN A 600 -17.75 -36.92 -45.87
C GLN A 600 -17.54 -35.40 -46.10
N HIS A 601 -17.53 -34.57 -45.06
CA HIS A 601 -17.61 -33.11 -45.19
C HIS A 601 -16.51 -32.35 -44.43
N ILE A 602 -15.90 -31.38 -45.10
CA ILE A 602 -15.15 -30.27 -44.47
C ILE A 602 -15.79 -28.94 -44.86
N SER A 603 -15.89 -28.01 -43.92
CA SER A 603 -16.52 -26.71 -44.15
C SER A 603 -15.59 -25.54 -43.81
N VAL A 604 -15.89 -24.38 -44.39
CA VAL A 604 -15.34 -23.06 -44.04
C VAL A 604 -16.49 -22.27 -43.45
N SER A 605 -16.41 -21.93 -42.17
CA SER A 605 -17.49 -21.32 -41.38
C SER A 605 -17.01 -20.07 -40.64
N HIS A 606 -17.93 -19.14 -40.39
CA HIS A 606 -17.73 -18.01 -39.49
C HIS A 606 -18.42 -18.27 -38.14
N GLU A 607 -18.00 -17.59 -37.07
CA GLU A 607 -18.57 -17.77 -35.71
C GLU A 607 -20.09 -17.51 -35.61
N ASN A 608 -20.65 -16.75 -36.55
CA ASN A 608 -22.08 -16.47 -36.66
C ASN A 608 -22.89 -17.61 -37.35
N ASP A 609 -22.36 -18.83 -37.32
CA ASP A 609 -22.87 -20.06 -37.95
C ASP A 609 -23.05 -20.05 -39.48
N ASN A 610 -22.64 -18.99 -40.19
CA ASN A 610 -22.69 -19.01 -41.66
C ASN A 610 -21.57 -19.86 -42.25
N VAL A 611 -21.95 -20.78 -43.14
CA VAL A 611 -21.02 -21.65 -43.85
C VAL A 611 -20.77 -21.11 -45.25
N SER A 612 -19.55 -20.64 -45.52
CA SER A 612 -19.23 -20.03 -46.82
C SER A 612 -18.89 -21.06 -47.90
N ARG A 613 -18.45 -22.26 -47.50
CA ARG A 613 -18.15 -23.36 -48.40
C ARG A 613 -18.21 -24.70 -47.67
N ILE A 614 -18.72 -25.72 -48.36
CA ILE A 614 -18.62 -27.13 -47.96
C ILE A 614 -17.94 -27.88 -49.11
N TYR A 615 -16.97 -28.73 -48.80
CA TYR A 615 -16.35 -29.68 -49.73
C TYR A 615 -16.77 -31.10 -49.35
N ARG A 616 -17.06 -31.96 -50.34
CA ARG A 616 -17.54 -33.34 -50.15
C ARG A 616 -16.54 -34.40 -50.61
N ASP A 617 -16.52 -35.54 -49.94
CA ASP A 617 -15.59 -36.65 -50.19
C ASP A 617 -15.71 -37.28 -51.58
N ASP A 618 -16.86 -37.12 -52.23
CA ASP A 618 -17.08 -37.48 -53.63
C ASP A 618 -16.35 -36.55 -54.63
N GLY A 619 -15.87 -35.39 -54.17
CA GLY A 619 -15.21 -34.34 -54.95
C GLY A 619 -16.12 -33.20 -55.39
N THR A 620 -17.35 -33.09 -54.88
CA THR A 620 -18.25 -31.96 -55.15
C THR A 620 -18.09 -30.84 -54.11
N ILE A 621 -18.69 -29.66 -54.39
CA ILE A 621 -18.74 -28.53 -53.47
C ILE A 621 -20.18 -28.03 -53.30
N HIS A 622 -20.54 -27.65 -52.08
CA HIS A 622 -21.86 -27.15 -51.70
C HIS A 622 -21.77 -25.71 -51.13
N GLY A 623 -22.91 -25.02 -51.06
CA GLY A 623 -23.05 -23.66 -50.52
C GLY A 623 -23.43 -23.62 -49.04
N ASN A 624 -23.92 -22.47 -48.56
CA ASN A 624 -24.28 -22.27 -47.16
C ASN A 624 -25.41 -23.20 -46.69
N VAL A 625 -25.09 -24.04 -45.72
CA VAL A 625 -26.01 -24.90 -44.98
C VAL A 625 -25.53 -24.94 -43.53
N ALA A 626 -26.18 -24.18 -42.65
CA ALA A 626 -25.75 -23.95 -41.26
C ALA A 626 -25.49 -25.24 -40.44
N ALA A 627 -26.17 -26.35 -40.77
CA ALA A 627 -25.94 -27.67 -40.15
C ALA A 627 -24.52 -28.24 -40.35
N PHE A 628 -23.69 -27.62 -41.21
CA PHE A 628 -22.27 -27.94 -41.37
C PHE A 628 -21.34 -26.84 -40.82
N SER A 629 -21.84 -25.96 -39.95
CA SER A 629 -21.00 -24.96 -39.27
C SER A 629 -19.98 -25.65 -38.36
N GLY A 630 -18.71 -25.26 -38.52
CA GLY A 630 -17.61 -25.70 -37.66
C GLY A 630 -17.73 -25.20 -36.21
N PHE A 631 -18.65 -24.26 -35.92
CA PHE A 631 -18.90 -23.69 -34.59
C PHE A 631 -19.98 -24.42 -33.79
N LEU A 632 -20.78 -25.30 -34.42
CA LEU A 632 -21.75 -26.18 -33.74
C LEU A 632 -21.13 -27.19 -32.75
N THR A 633 -19.80 -27.25 -32.68
CA THR A 633 -19.04 -28.04 -31.71
C THR A 633 -17.84 -27.22 -31.21
N PRO A 634 -17.37 -27.45 -29.96
CA PRO A 634 -16.13 -26.86 -29.47
C PRO A 634 -14.94 -27.10 -30.41
N LEU A 635 -13.91 -26.26 -30.34
CA LEU A 635 -12.69 -26.43 -31.13
C LEU A 635 -12.01 -27.77 -30.79
N GLY A 636 -11.95 -28.08 -29.49
CA GLY A 636 -11.40 -29.32 -28.93
C GLY A 636 -9.87 -29.37 -29.00
N GLU A 637 -9.26 -30.28 -28.24
CA GLU A 637 -7.80 -30.41 -28.18
C GLU A 637 -7.14 -30.58 -29.56
N PRO A 638 -5.97 -29.96 -29.82
CA PRO A 638 -5.24 -30.10 -31.07
C PRO A 638 -5.01 -31.57 -31.42
N SER A 639 -5.70 -32.07 -32.45
CA SER A 639 -5.63 -33.49 -32.82
C SER A 639 -6.04 -33.71 -34.27
N CYS A 640 -5.21 -34.46 -35.02
CA CYS A 640 -5.40 -34.72 -36.44
C CYS A 640 -5.59 -33.45 -37.31
N ALA A 641 -4.97 -32.34 -36.93
CA ALA A 641 -4.95 -31.08 -37.68
C ALA A 641 -3.56 -30.46 -37.56
N TYR A 642 -2.83 -30.36 -38.67
CA TYR A 642 -1.43 -29.95 -38.67
C TYR A 642 -0.96 -29.37 -40.01
N LEU A 643 0.02 -28.48 -39.95
CA LEU A 643 0.74 -27.92 -41.09
C LEU A 643 2.02 -28.72 -41.37
N THR A 644 2.37 -28.87 -42.64
CA THR A 644 3.67 -29.34 -43.14
C THR A 644 4.17 -28.37 -44.22
N GLU A 645 5.44 -28.45 -44.60
CA GLU A 645 6.03 -27.62 -45.68
C GLU A 645 5.23 -27.64 -47.00
N ASN A 646 4.54 -28.76 -47.28
CA ASN A 646 3.88 -29.02 -48.57
C ASN A 646 2.34 -28.98 -48.48
N TYR A 647 1.76 -29.15 -47.29
CA TYR A 647 0.31 -29.20 -47.10
C TYR A 647 -0.15 -28.94 -45.66
N LEU A 648 -1.35 -28.38 -45.55
CA LEU A 648 -2.19 -28.38 -44.35
C LEU A 648 -3.09 -29.62 -44.38
N GLN A 649 -3.03 -30.47 -43.35
CA GLN A 649 -3.98 -31.58 -43.16
C GLN A 649 -5.00 -31.22 -42.07
N ILE A 650 -6.28 -31.46 -42.35
CA ILE A 650 -7.39 -31.30 -41.40
C ILE A 650 -8.22 -32.59 -41.46
N GLY A 651 -7.96 -33.49 -40.52
CA GLY A 651 -8.55 -34.83 -40.49
C GLY A 651 -8.21 -35.63 -41.74
N ASP A 652 -9.26 -35.97 -42.49
CA ASP A 652 -9.23 -36.74 -43.72
C ASP A 652 -9.02 -35.90 -44.98
N TRP A 653 -8.82 -34.59 -44.81
CA TRP A 653 -8.69 -33.59 -45.85
C TRP A 653 -7.30 -32.97 -45.87
N ARG A 654 -6.84 -32.59 -47.07
CA ARG A 654 -5.58 -31.88 -47.27
C ARG A 654 -5.74 -30.72 -48.25
N PHE A 655 -5.10 -29.61 -47.90
CA PHE A 655 -4.85 -28.44 -48.73
C PHE A 655 -3.36 -28.43 -49.08
N ALA A 656 -2.99 -28.59 -50.35
CA ALA A 656 -1.58 -28.72 -50.76
C ALA A 656 -1.27 -27.95 -52.04
N GLU A 657 -0.06 -27.40 -52.14
CA GLU A 657 0.42 -26.79 -53.38
C GLU A 657 0.97 -27.85 -54.34
N PHE A 658 0.82 -27.62 -55.65
CA PHE A 658 1.35 -28.45 -56.73
C PHE A 658 1.93 -27.56 -57.83
N GLU A 659 3.21 -27.73 -58.17
CA GLU A 659 3.86 -27.07 -59.30
C GLU A 659 4.02 -28.02 -60.50
N GLU A 660 3.73 -27.55 -61.71
CA GLU A 660 3.99 -28.26 -62.97
C GLU A 660 4.36 -27.31 -64.12
N GLU A 661 5.62 -27.36 -64.57
CA GLU A 661 6.20 -26.84 -65.83
C GLU A 661 5.90 -25.39 -66.28
N ARG A 662 5.05 -24.64 -65.55
CA ARG A 662 4.62 -23.23 -65.71
C ARG A 662 3.38 -22.86 -64.87
N LYS A 663 2.73 -23.82 -64.17
CA LYS A 663 1.52 -23.59 -63.38
C LYS A 663 1.69 -24.08 -61.94
N THR A 664 1.10 -23.34 -61.01
CA THR A 664 1.02 -23.71 -59.59
C THR A 664 -0.45 -23.77 -59.17
N PHE A 665 -0.82 -24.74 -58.34
CA PHE A 665 -2.19 -24.97 -57.89
C PHE A 665 -2.27 -25.27 -56.40
N LEU A 666 -3.14 -24.60 -55.64
CA LEU A 666 -3.59 -25.10 -54.34
C LEU A 666 -4.75 -26.09 -54.55
N SER A 667 -4.60 -27.32 -54.07
CA SER A 667 -5.56 -28.41 -54.19
C SER A 667 -6.27 -28.71 -52.87
N VAL A 668 -7.60 -28.80 -52.91
CA VAL A 668 -8.45 -29.24 -51.79
C VAL A 668 -8.96 -30.65 -52.06
N SER A 669 -8.52 -31.63 -51.26
CA SER A 669 -8.73 -33.06 -51.56
C SER A 669 -8.84 -33.96 -50.33
N HIS A 670 -9.51 -35.10 -50.51
CA HIS A 670 -9.88 -36.04 -49.45
C HIS A 670 -9.21 -37.41 -49.62
N LYS A 671 -8.97 -38.11 -48.51
CA LYS A 671 -8.27 -39.41 -48.44
C LYS A 671 -8.88 -40.52 -49.32
N ARG A 672 -10.16 -40.41 -49.70
CA ARG A 672 -10.83 -41.35 -50.62
C ARG A 672 -10.45 -41.14 -52.11
N GLY A 673 -9.36 -40.42 -52.39
CA GLY A 673 -8.81 -40.26 -53.75
C GLY A 673 -9.55 -39.23 -54.61
N ARG A 674 -10.31 -38.32 -54.00
CA ARG A 674 -11.06 -37.26 -54.70
C ARG A 674 -10.54 -35.86 -54.41
N THR A 675 -10.47 -35.06 -55.46
CA THR A 675 -10.12 -33.64 -55.41
C THR A 675 -11.39 -32.82 -55.67
N ALA A 676 -11.72 -31.91 -54.74
CA ALA A 676 -12.95 -31.13 -54.77
C ALA A 676 -12.78 -29.76 -55.46
N ARG A 677 -11.59 -29.15 -55.33
CA ARG A 677 -11.26 -27.89 -55.99
C ARG A 677 -9.75 -27.79 -56.23
N LEU A 678 -9.36 -27.17 -57.35
CA LEU A 678 -8.04 -26.58 -57.55
C LEU A 678 -8.17 -25.07 -57.69
N TYR A 679 -7.21 -24.33 -57.16
CA TYR A 679 -7.02 -22.89 -57.34
C TYR A 679 -5.67 -22.68 -58.04
N GLU A 680 -5.68 -22.36 -59.33
CA GLU A 680 -4.47 -22.05 -60.11
C GLU A 680 -4.01 -20.62 -59.79
N THR A 681 -2.72 -20.37 -59.62
CA THR A 681 -2.15 -19.08 -59.14
C THR A 681 -2.40 -17.85 -60.03
N ASN A 682 -3.11 -18.03 -61.15
CA ASN A 682 -3.64 -16.97 -62.01
C ASN A 682 -5.16 -16.75 -61.84
N GLY A 683 -5.75 -17.28 -60.76
CA GLY A 683 -7.15 -17.13 -60.38
C GLY A 683 -8.10 -18.16 -61.00
N TYR A 684 -7.68 -18.92 -62.01
CA TYR A 684 -8.55 -19.95 -62.60
C TYR A 684 -8.76 -21.09 -61.61
N SER A 685 -10.02 -21.35 -61.23
CA SER A 685 -10.34 -22.39 -60.25
C SER A 685 -11.15 -23.54 -60.86
N HIS A 686 -10.59 -24.75 -60.77
CA HIS A 686 -11.08 -25.95 -61.43
C HIS A 686 -11.95 -26.75 -60.46
N GLY A 687 -13.20 -27.02 -60.84
CA GLY A 687 -14.11 -27.86 -60.04
C GLY A 687 -13.76 -29.35 -60.09
N GLY A 688 -14.02 -30.05 -59.00
CA GLY A 688 -14.20 -31.50 -58.97
C GLY A 688 -15.60 -31.93 -59.47
N PRO A 689 -15.94 -33.23 -59.42
CA PRO A 689 -15.17 -34.31 -58.78
C PRO A 689 -13.99 -34.78 -59.63
N ARG A 690 -12.78 -34.57 -59.12
CA ARG A 690 -11.50 -34.90 -59.78
C ARG A 690 -10.77 -36.05 -59.08
N VAL A 691 -9.74 -36.57 -59.74
CA VAL A 691 -8.83 -37.63 -59.24
C VAL A 691 -7.35 -37.27 -59.44
N ASP A 692 -7.08 -36.29 -60.29
CA ASP A 692 -5.82 -35.59 -60.47
C ASP A 692 -5.53 -34.63 -59.30
N ARG A 693 -4.23 -34.32 -59.10
CA ARG A 693 -3.71 -33.39 -58.06
C ARG A 693 -4.22 -33.66 -56.64
N ASN A 694 -4.44 -34.93 -56.27
CA ASN A 694 -4.88 -35.27 -54.92
C ASN A 694 -3.70 -35.15 -53.94
N ALA A 695 -3.85 -34.36 -52.88
CA ALA A 695 -2.81 -34.11 -51.87
C ALA A 695 -2.46 -35.31 -50.97
N TRP A 696 -3.24 -36.39 -51.06
CA TRP A 696 -2.90 -37.69 -50.46
C TRP A 696 -1.94 -38.52 -51.33
N ALA A 697 -1.49 -38.00 -52.46
CA ALA A 697 -0.32 -38.49 -53.19
C ALA A 697 1.01 -38.06 -52.54
N TRP A 698 1.01 -37.03 -51.69
CA TRP A 698 2.17 -36.67 -50.87
C TRP A 698 2.30 -37.62 -49.68
N GLU A 699 3.54 -38.03 -49.35
CA GLU A 699 3.84 -38.84 -48.16
C GLU A 699 3.52 -38.10 -46.85
N LYS A 700 3.62 -38.78 -45.70
CA LYS A 700 3.45 -38.10 -44.40
C LYS A 700 4.66 -37.20 -44.14
N GLY A 701 4.44 -35.88 -44.14
CA GLY A 701 5.44 -34.88 -43.80
C GLY A 701 5.59 -34.69 -42.30
N VAL A 702 6.63 -33.97 -41.89
CA VAL A 702 6.83 -33.53 -40.50
C VAL A 702 5.83 -32.41 -40.19
N ALA A 703 5.19 -32.47 -39.04
CA ALA A 703 4.34 -31.38 -38.55
C ALA A 703 5.20 -30.17 -38.13
N LEU A 704 4.92 -29.01 -38.73
CA LEU A 704 5.53 -27.72 -38.37
C LEU A 704 4.70 -26.97 -37.32
N GLN A 705 3.37 -27.16 -37.36
CA GLN A 705 2.39 -26.58 -36.44
C GLN A 705 1.21 -27.55 -36.31
N GLY A 706 0.44 -27.46 -35.21
CA GLY A 706 -0.67 -28.37 -34.92
C GLY A 706 -0.22 -29.77 -34.47
N ASN A 707 -1.13 -30.75 -34.55
CA ASN A 707 -0.91 -32.12 -34.07
C ASN A 707 -1.29 -33.16 -35.15
N ASP A 708 -0.34 -34.03 -35.49
CA ASP A 708 -0.47 -35.08 -36.50
C ASP A 708 -0.91 -36.46 -35.95
N GLU A 709 -1.18 -36.54 -34.64
CA GLU A 709 -1.75 -37.72 -33.98
C GLU A 709 -3.24 -37.90 -34.32
N CYS A 710 -3.48 -38.53 -35.47
CA CYS A 710 -4.81 -38.95 -35.92
C CYS A 710 -5.33 -40.21 -35.19
N PHE A 711 -5.39 -40.16 -33.85
CA PHE A 711 -6.05 -41.22 -33.07
C PHE A 711 -7.56 -41.26 -33.35
N SER A 712 -8.11 -42.48 -33.45
CA SER A 712 -9.56 -42.70 -33.58
C SER A 712 -10.25 -42.71 -32.22
N THR A 713 -9.93 -41.74 -31.37
CA THR A 713 -10.72 -41.43 -30.19
C THR A 713 -11.84 -40.48 -30.58
N SER A 714 -13.07 -41.01 -30.56
CA SER A 714 -14.12 -40.24 -29.89
C SER A 714 -13.54 -39.94 -28.50
N SER A 715 -13.20 -38.68 -28.21
CA SER A 715 -12.49 -38.28 -26.99
C SER A 715 -13.42 -38.30 -25.80
N THR A 716 -14.11 -39.42 -25.61
CA THR A 716 -14.94 -39.67 -24.46
C THR A 716 -14.02 -39.85 -23.27
N VAL A 717 -13.94 -38.83 -22.43
CA VAL A 717 -13.18 -38.86 -21.19
C VAL A 717 -13.88 -39.81 -20.20
N PRO A 718 -13.15 -40.68 -19.48
CA PRO A 718 -13.76 -41.61 -18.53
C PRO A 718 -14.55 -40.89 -17.44
N ASN A 719 -15.79 -41.34 -17.22
CA ASN A 719 -16.69 -40.81 -16.19
C ASN A 719 -16.32 -41.34 -14.81
N VAL A 720 -15.17 -40.89 -14.30
CA VAL A 720 -14.60 -41.27 -13.02
C VAL A 720 -13.82 -40.12 -12.40
N ILE A 721 -14.05 -39.90 -11.10
CA ILE A 721 -13.19 -39.10 -10.24
C ILE A 721 -12.30 -40.07 -9.46
N SER A 722 -11.00 -39.78 -9.40
CA SER A 722 -10.02 -40.55 -8.60
C SER A 722 -9.40 -39.64 -7.56
N PHE A 723 -9.32 -40.08 -6.31
CA PHE A 723 -8.68 -39.37 -5.19
C PHE A 723 -8.25 -40.40 -4.15
N GLY A 724 -6.98 -40.35 -3.72
CA GLY A 724 -6.34 -41.40 -2.93
C GLY A 724 -6.54 -42.81 -3.52
N ASP A 725 -6.88 -43.76 -2.66
CA ASP A 725 -7.25 -45.14 -3.01
C ASP A 725 -8.70 -45.29 -3.52
N TRP A 726 -9.40 -44.19 -3.82
CA TRP A 726 -10.84 -44.21 -4.08
C TRP A 726 -11.21 -43.69 -5.48
N LYS A 727 -12.25 -44.31 -6.03
CA LYS A 727 -12.87 -43.90 -7.29
C LYS A 727 -14.39 -43.85 -7.18
N ILE A 728 -14.95 -42.75 -7.67
CA ILE A 728 -16.39 -42.56 -7.87
C ILE A 728 -16.63 -42.50 -9.38
N ALA A 729 -17.42 -43.42 -9.94
CA ALA A 729 -17.54 -43.60 -11.39
C ALA A 729 -18.94 -43.97 -11.88
N GLN A 730 -19.32 -43.51 -13.07
CA GLN A 730 -20.53 -43.93 -13.75
C GLN A 730 -20.27 -45.20 -14.58
N MET A 731 -21.07 -46.26 -14.38
CA MET A 731 -20.76 -47.62 -14.85
C MET A 731 -21.76 -48.19 -15.88
N ARG A 732 -21.19 -48.86 -16.89
CA ARG A 732 -21.81 -49.61 -18.01
C ARG A 732 -22.88 -48.90 -18.85
N ASP A 733 -24.03 -48.56 -18.26
CA ASP A 733 -25.27 -48.19 -18.97
C ASP A 733 -25.80 -46.79 -18.56
N THR A 734 -24.91 -45.91 -18.08
CA THR A 734 -25.14 -44.60 -17.38
C THR A 734 -25.98 -44.65 -16.10
N ASN A 735 -26.92 -45.58 -16.00
CA ASN A 735 -27.90 -45.76 -14.92
C ASN A 735 -27.32 -46.16 -13.54
N TRP A 736 -26.00 -46.21 -13.39
CA TRP A 736 -25.30 -46.67 -12.19
C TRP A 736 -24.13 -45.76 -11.81
N LEU A 737 -24.06 -45.37 -10.54
CA LEU A 737 -22.90 -44.70 -9.93
C LEU A 737 -22.27 -45.62 -8.88
N SER A 738 -20.96 -45.81 -8.98
CA SER A 738 -20.16 -46.72 -8.14
C SER A 738 -19.22 -45.94 -7.24
N PHE A 739 -19.14 -46.35 -5.97
CA PHE A 739 -18.12 -45.93 -5.02
C PHE A 739 -17.22 -47.15 -4.76
N SER A 740 -15.94 -47.07 -5.14
CA SER A 740 -15.03 -48.22 -5.19
C SER A 740 -13.63 -47.91 -4.65
N SER A 741 -13.05 -48.86 -3.91
CA SER A 741 -11.68 -48.78 -3.42
C SER A 741 -10.71 -49.44 -4.40
N ASN A 742 -9.43 -49.09 -4.30
CA ASN A 742 -8.28 -49.72 -4.95
C ASN A 742 -8.06 -51.16 -4.41
N TYR A 743 -8.44 -51.40 -3.15
CA TYR A 743 -8.76 -52.75 -2.67
C TYR A 743 -10.03 -53.22 -3.40
N PRO A 744 -10.11 -54.45 -3.94
CA PRO A 744 -11.02 -54.80 -5.04
C PRO A 744 -12.52 -54.87 -4.71
N ASN A 745 -12.97 -54.26 -3.61
CA ASN A 745 -14.36 -54.22 -3.17
C ASN A 745 -15.05 -52.88 -3.49
N THR A 746 -16.31 -52.98 -3.87
CA THR A 746 -17.21 -51.87 -4.17
C THR A 746 -18.24 -51.73 -3.03
N PRO A 747 -18.02 -50.84 -2.04
CA PRO A 747 -18.90 -50.70 -0.88
C PRO A 747 -20.30 -50.13 -1.15
N MET A 748 -20.50 -49.39 -2.26
CA MET A 748 -21.83 -48.87 -2.61
C MET A 748 -22.02 -48.67 -4.11
N LEU A 749 -23.19 -49.09 -4.62
CA LEU A 749 -23.76 -48.63 -5.90
C LEU A 749 -25.06 -47.87 -5.66
N PHE A 750 -25.28 -46.81 -6.44
CA PHE A 750 -26.57 -46.15 -6.62
C PHE A 750 -27.11 -46.46 -8.03
N GLN A 751 -28.41 -46.72 -8.13
CA GLN A 751 -29.12 -46.90 -9.41
C GLN A 751 -30.07 -45.72 -9.66
N SER A 752 -30.26 -45.35 -10.93
CA SER A 752 -31.12 -44.25 -11.43
C SER A 752 -32.61 -44.30 -11.03
N ASN A 753 -33.03 -45.32 -10.27
CA ASN A 753 -34.37 -45.55 -9.76
C ASN A 753 -34.42 -45.54 -8.20
N SER A 754 -33.47 -44.84 -7.58
CA SER A 754 -33.20 -44.73 -6.14
C SER A 754 -32.91 -46.05 -5.40
N ARG A 755 -32.63 -47.15 -6.11
CA ARG A 755 -32.12 -48.38 -5.47
C ARG A 755 -30.65 -48.21 -5.10
N ARG A 756 -30.25 -48.89 -4.03
CA ARG A 756 -28.88 -48.90 -3.50
C ARG A 756 -28.43 -50.32 -3.25
N HIS A 757 -27.19 -50.63 -3.58
CA HIS A 757 -26.59 -51.96 -3.39
C HIS A 757 -25.29 -51.78 -2.60
N GLY A 758 -25.30 -52.19 -1.32
CA GLY A 758 -24.10 -52.19 -0.48
C GLY A 758 -23.16 -53.35 -0.81
N GLY A 759 -21.87 -53.14 -0.52
CA GLY A 759 -20.85 -54.18 -0.56
C GLY A 759 -20.79 -55.05 0.72
N PRO A 760 -19.75 -55.89 0.85
CA PRO A 760 -18.60 -56.03 -0.05
C PRO A 760 -18.95 -56.77 -1.34
N ARG A 761 -18.41 -56.29 -2.47
CA ARG A 761 -18.70 -56.78 -3.83
C ARG A 761 -17.50 -56.62 -4.75
N LEU A 762 -17.14 -57.66 -5.50
CA LEU A 762 -16.00 -57.65 -6.43
C LEU A 762 -16.35 -57.14 -7.84
N ASP A 763 -17.61 -56.81 -8.09
CA ASP A 763 -18.16 -56.41 -9.39
C ASP A 763 -18.61 -54.92 -9.39
N TRP A 764 -18.52 -54.28 -10.56
CA TRP A 764 -18.82 -52.85 -10.80
C TRP A 764 -17.87 -51.84 -10.12
N GLY A 765 -16.64 -52.24 -9.76
CA GLY A 765 -15.62 -51.34 -9.21
C GLY A 765 -14.75 -50.69 -10.30
N ALA A 766 -14.51 -49.38 -10.23
CA ALA A 766 -13.80 -48.59 -11.25
C ALA A 766 -12.25 -48.79 -11.29
N TRP A 767 -11.76 -49.79 -10.56
CA TRP A 767 -10.39 -50.31 -10.62
C TRP A 767 -10.30 -51.65 -11.35
N VAL A 768 -11.42 -52.35 -11.54
CA VAL A 768 -11.50 -53.70 -12.13
C VAL A 768 -12.32 -53.69 -13.42
N GLU A 769 -13.33 -52.82 -13.51
CA GLU A 769 -14.14 -52.58 -14.70
C GLU A 769 -13.91 -51.18 -15.26
N VAL A 770 -13.98 -51.04 -16.58
CA VAL A 770 -13.86 -49.76 -17.27
C VAL A 770 -15.14 -48.92 -17.02
N PRO A 771 -15.03 -47.67 -16.54
CA PRO A 771 -16.16 -46.74 -16.47
C PRO A 771 -16.81 -46.49 -17.84
N THR A 772 -18.01 -45.92 -17.82
CA THR A 772 -18.54 -45.23 -19.02
C THR A 772 -17.66 -44.02 -19.35
N SER A 773 -17.86 -43.43 -20.52
CA SER A 773 -17.14 -42.25 -20.95
C SER A 773 -18.03 -41.36 -21.82
N SER A 774 -17.87 -40.04 -21.72
CA SER A 774 -18.70 -39.04 -22.41
C SER A 774 -17.84 -37.93 -23.04
N ALA A 775 -18.39 -37.23 -24.04
CA ALA A 775 -17.67 -36.19 -24.78
C ALA A 775 -17.27 -34.99 -23.89
N GLU A 776 -18.04 -34.74 -22.82
CA GLU A 776 -17.70 -33.88 -21.70
C GLU A 776 -17.27 -34.75 -20.51
N GLY A 777 -16.30 -34.29 -19.73
CA GLY A 777 -15.74 -35.03 -18.60
C GLY A 777 -16.50 -34.83 -17.30
N VAL A 778 -15.79 -34.99 -16.18
CA VAL A 778 -16.28 -34.52 -14.89
C VAL A 778 -16.36 -33.00 -14.93
N GLN A 779 -17.57 -32.47 -14.75
CA GLN A 779 -17.86 -31.04 -14.77
C GLN A 779 -18.08 -30.51 -13.35
N PHE A 780 -17.79 -29.23 -13.15
CA PHE A 780 -17.92 -28.53 -11.88
C PHE A 780 -18.86 -27.33 -12.07
N GLY A 781 -19.59 -27.00 -11.01
CA GLY A 781 -20.56 -25.92 -10.98
C GLY A 781 -20.83 -25.51 -9.54
N ASP A 782 -21.78 -24.60 -9.34
CA ASP A 782 -22.13 -24.02 -8.04
C ASP A 782 -22.42 -25.10 -6.98
N LYS A 783 -21.52 -25.24 -6.00
CA LYS A 783 -21.48 -26.30 -4.97
C LYS A 783 -21.85 -27.69 -5.54
N ALA A 784 -21.36 -28.00 -6.75
CA ALA A 784 -21.79 -29.16 -7.54
C ALA A 784 -20.69 -29.79 -8.39
N VAL A 785 -20.74 -31.13 -8.50
CA VAL A 785 -19.90 -31.94 -9.37
C VAL A 785 -20.79 -32.88 -10.19
N GLN A 786 -20.59 -32.93 -11.51
CA GLN A 786 -21.37 -33.73 -12.45
C GLN A 786 -20.47 -34.73 -13.18
N ILE A 787 -20.92 -35.98 -13.23
CA ILE A 787 -20.27 -37.13 -13.87
C ILE A 787 -21.31 -37.68 -14.88
N ASP A 788 -21.34 -37.10 -16.08
CA ASP A 788 -22.36 -37.35 -17.11
C ASP A 788 -23.81 -37.28 -16.57
N GLN A 789 -24.47 -38.43 -16.38
CA GLN A 789 -25.87 -38.48 -15.93
C GLN A 789 -26.03 -38.43 -14.40
N TRP A 790 -24.96 -38.30 -13.63
CA TRP A 790 -25.00 -38.19 -12.18
C TRP A 790 -24.46 -36.84 -11.69
N ARG A 791 -25.10 -36.28 -10.66
CA ARG A 791 -24.67 -35.03 -10.00
C ARG A 791 -24.64 -35.21 -8.49
N ILE A 792 -23.52 -34.79 -7.90
CA ILE A 792 -23.34 -34.59 -6.47
C ILE A 792 -23.43 -33.08 -6.23
N LYS A 793 -24.46 -32.60 -5.50
CA LYS A 793 -24.66 -31.16 -5.26
C LYS A 793 -25.12 -30.91 -3.82
N GLN A 794 -24.55 -29.89 -3.18
CA GLN A 794 -25.16 -29.31 -1.97
C GLN A 794 -26.41 -28.54 -2.37
N PHE A 795 -27.53 -28.91 -1.75
CA PHE A 795 -28.85 -28.37 -2.06
C PHE A 795 -29.20 -27.16 -1.18
N ASP A 796 -28.76 -27.20 0.08
CA ASP A 796 -28.81 -26.12 1.07
C ASP A 796 -27.72 -26.37 2.13
N ASP A 797 -27.56 -25.44 3.08
CA ASP A 797 -26.55 -25.45 4.17
C ASP A 797 -26.56 -26.71 5.06
N ASN A 798 -27.59 -27.56 4.93
CA ASN A 798 -27.77 -28.76 5.73
C ASN A 798 -27.84 -30.06 4.90
N HIS A 799 -27.84 -30.00 3.56
CA HIS A 799 -28.14 -31.16 2.71
C HIS A 799 -27.21 -31.32 1.50
N LEU A 800 -26.48 -32.43 1.45
CA LEU A 800 -25.78 -32.92 0.26
C LEU A 800 -26.61 -34.01 -0.44
N SER A 801 -26.71 -33.97 -1.77
CA SER A 801 -27.48 -34.91 -2.58
C SER A 801 -26.62 -35.69 -3.58
N ILE A 802 -26.98 -36.95 -3.82
CA ILE A 802 -26.52 -37.73 -5.00
C ILE A 802 -27.75 -38.02 -5.86
N THR A 803 -27.75 -37.50 -7.08
CA THR A 803 -28.92 -37.44 -7.98
C THR A 803 -28.56 -37.90 -9.38
N HIS A 804 -29.50 -38.53 -10.09
CA HIS A 804 -29.38 -38.87 -11.51
C HIS A 804 -30.20 -37.90 -12.38
N SER A 805 -29.83 -37.73 -13.66
CA SER A 805 -30.37 -36.73 -14.61
C SER A 805 -31.89 -36.79 -14.83
N ASN A 806 -32.51 -37.94 -14.57
CA ASN A 806 -33.97 -38.12 -14.55
C ASN A 806 -34.66 -37.51 -13.30
N GLY A 807 -33.92 -36.79 -12.45
CA GLY A 807 -34.41 -36.13 -11.24
C GLY A 807 -34.60 -37.05 -10.03
N VAL A 808 -34.14 -38.30 -10.09
CA VAL A 808 -34.27 -39.26 -8.99
C VAL A 808 -33.06 -39.19 -8.06
N VAL A 809 -33.31 -39.06 -6.76
CA VAL A 809 -32.28 -38.96 -5.72
C VAL A 809 -31.93 -40.34 -5.16
N GLY A 810 -30.65 -40.72 -5.22
CA GLY A 810 -30.16 -41.97 -4.62
C GLY A 810 -30.02 -41.88 -3.10
N ARG A 811 -29.52 -40.74 -2.59
CA ARG A 811 -29.43 -40.42 -1.17
C ARG A 811 -29.28 -38.92 -0.93
N VAL A 812 -29.82 -38.45 0.20
CA VAL A 812 -29.52 -37.17 0.84
C VAL A 812 -28.73 -37.44 2.13
N TYR A 813 -27.70 -36.65 2.38
CA TYR A 813 -26.88 -36.64 3.60
C TYR A 813 -27.16 -35.34 4.36
N ARG A 814 -27.22 -35.40 5.69
CA ARG A 814 -27.54 -34.26 6.56
C ARG A 814 -26.36 -33.80 7.40
N SER A 815 -26.26 -32.49 7.61
CA SER A 815 -25.24 -31.82 8.46
C SER A 815 -25.18 -32.32 9.90
N ASP A 816 -26.20 -33.03 10.39
CA ASP A 816 -26.28 -33.66 11.72
C ASP A 816 -25.75 -35.11 11.78
N GLY A 817 -25.35 -35.68 10.63
CA GLY A 817 -24.84 -37.04 10.50
C GLY A 817 -25.89 -38.10 10.11
N ASP A 818 -27.13 -37.74 9.82
CA ASP A 818 -28.17 -38.69 9.34
C ASP A 818 -28.31 -38.69 7.80
N THR A 819 -29.01 -39.70 7.23
CA THR A 819 -29.15 -39.87 5.77
C THR A 819 -30.50 -40.44 5.33
N PHE A 820 -31.20 -39.74 4.44
CA PHE A 820 -32.53 -40.12 3.94
C PHE A 820 -32.61 -40.18 2.41
N THR A 821 -33.81 -40.30 1.86
CA THR A 821 -34.09 -40.27 0.41
C THR A 821 -35.35 -39.43 0.17
N SER A 822 -35.25 -38.39 -0.65
CA SER A 822 -36.38 -37.62 -1.15
C SER A 822 -35.99 -36.92 -2.46
N ASN A 823 -36.85 -37.01 -3.48
CA ASN A 823 -36.60 -36.36 -4.77
C ASN A 823 -36.75 -34.82 -4.72
N SER A 824 -37.24 -34.25 -3.61
CA SER A 824 -37.28 -32.80 -3.40
C SER A 824 -35.89 -32.16 -3.36
N TYR A 825 -34.87 -32.93 -2.98
CA TYR A 825 -33.46 -32.52 -2.91
C TYR A 825 -32.68 -32.95 -4.17
N SER A 826 -33.34 -32.93 -5.33
CA SER A 826 -32.72 -33.32 -6.59
C SER A 826 -31.79 -32.22 -7.08
N GLY A 827 -30.48 -32.53 -7.15
CA GLY A 827 -29.46 -31.61 -7.65
C GLY A 827 -29.64 -31.19 -9.12
N TYR A 828 -30.55 -31.83 -9.87
CA TYR A 828 -30.93 -31.47 -11.24
C TYR A 828 -32.17 -30.54 -11.33
N ILE A 829 -32.76 -30.12 -10.20
CA ILE A 829 -33.81 -29.08 -10.19
C ILE A 829 -33.24 -27.70 -10.60
N THR A 830 -31.96 -27.46 -10.35
CA THR A 830 -31.23 -26.26 -10.74
C THR A 830 -30.25 -26.53 -11.91
N PRO A 831 -29.85 -25.49 -12.66
CA PRO A 831 -28.70 -25.56 -13.56
C PRO A 831 -27.43 -26.03 -12.84
N LEU A 832 -26.40 -26.43 -13.59
CA LEU A 832 -25.10 -26.76 -13.00
C LEU A 832 -24.47 -25.52 -12.32
N GLY A 833 -24.61 -24.34 -12.95
CA GLY A 833 -23.99 -23.09 -12.52
C GLY A 833 -22.53 -23.00 -12.96
N GLU A 834 -21.93 -21.81 -12.82
CA GLU A 834 -20.49 -21.63 -13.03
C GLU A 834 -19.68 -22.36 -11.93
N PRO A 835 -18.43 -22.77 -12.21
CA PRO A 835 -17.60 -23.50 -11.24
C PRO A 835 -17.32 -22.68 -9.96
N SER A 836 -18.10 -22.91 -8.92
CA SER A 836 -17.96 -22.25 -7.62
C SER A 836 -18.07 -23.26 -6.48
N CYS A 837 -17.09 -23.22 -5.58
CA CYS A 837 -17.01 -24.07 -4.39
C CYS A 837 -17.14 -25.59 -4.66
N ALA A 838 -16.51 -26.07 -5.73
CA ALA A 838 -16.55 -27.48 -6.11
C ALA A 838 -15.25 -27.90 -6.79
N TYR A 839 -14.47 -28.78 -6.14
CA TYR A 839 -13.19 -29.24 -6.67
C TYR A 839 -12.76 -30.62 -6.15
N VAL A 840 -11.81 -31.23 -6.85
CA VAL A 840 -11.11 -32.46 -6.49
C VAL A 840 -9.70 -32.11 -6.03
N SER A 841 -9.27 -32.76 -4.94
CA SER A 841 -7.93 -32.72 -4.38
C SER A 841 -7.37 -34.15 -4.28
N GLU A 842 -6.08 -34.27 -3.96
CA GLU A 842 -5.35 -35.54 -3.85
C GLU A 842 -6.06 -36.59 -2.98
N ASN A 843 -6.75 -36.17 -1.91
CA ASN A 843 -7.39 -37.05 -0.94
C ASN A 843 -8.92 -36.86 -0.79
N TYR A 844 -9.54 -35.88 -1.45
CA TYR A 844 -10.97 -35.60 -1.29
C TYR A 844 -11.60 -34.85 -2.46
N ILE A 845 -12.93 -34.95 -2.58
CA ILE A 845 -13.77 -34.03 -3.35
C ILE A 845 -14.43 -33.05 -2.37
N ARG A 846 -14.32 -31.75 -2.62
CA ARG A 846 -15.06 -30.69 -1.90
C ARG A 846 -16.28 -30.30 -2.73
N VAL A 847 -17.44 -30.21 -2.10
CA VAL A 847 -18.73 -29.87 -2.72
C VAL A 847 -19.46 -28.94 -1.77
N GLY A 848 -19.17 -27.64 -1.84
CA GLY A 848 -19.63 -26.70 -0.83
C GLY A 848 -19.02 -26.96 0.54
N ASP A 849 -19.88 -26.99 1.55
CA ASP A 849 -19.60 -27.22 2.97
C ASP A 849 -19.39 -28.70 3.30
N TRP A 850 -19.15 -29.53 2.28
CA TRP A 850 -19.03 -30.99 2.37
C TRP A 850 -17.74 -31.52 1.74
N ARG A 851 -17.18 -32.56 2.37
CA ARG A 851 -16.11 -33.39 1.79
C ARG A 851 -16.54 -34.83 1.62
N ILE A 852 -16.20 -35.39 0.47
CA ILE A 852 -16.19 -36.83 0.21
C ILE A 852 -14.71 -37.22 0.07
N GLY A 853 -14.10 -37.75 1.14
CA GLY A 853 -12.64 -37.84 1.24
C GLY A 853 -12.10 -39.05 2.00
N GLN A 854 -10.89 -39.45 1.65
CA GLN A 854 -10.15 -40.50 2.33
C GLN A 854 -9.61 -40.00 3.67
N ILE A 855 -9.71 -40.85 4.69
CA ILE A 855 -9.04 -40.68 5.98
C ILE A 855 -8.65 -42.07 6.49
N GLY A 856 -7.35 -42.36 6.47
CA GLY A 856 -6.83 -43.73 6.66
C GLY A 856 -7.32 -44.69 5.55
N ASP A 857 -7.86 -45.84 5.97
CA ASP A 857 -8.46 -46.90 5.15
C ASP A 857 -9.96 -46.68 4.82
N HIS A 858 -10.51 -45.52 5.22
CA HIS A 858 -11.93 -45.18 5.11
C HIS A 858 -12.17 -44.05 4.09
N LEU A 859 -13.34 -44.08 3.43
CA LEU A 859 -13.92 -42.96 2.68
C LEU A 859 -15.10 -42.39 3.47
N ALA A 860 -15.01 -41.12 3.88
CA ALA A 860 -16.02 -40.44 4.69
C ALA A 860 -16.74 -39.32 3.90
N ILE A 861 -18.07 -39.25 4.07
CA ILE A 861 -18.91 -38.14 3.60
C ILE A 861 -19.24 -37.27 4.82
N THR A 862 -18.59 -36.11 4.91
CA THR A 862 -18.52 -35.30 6.13
C THR A 862 -18.86 -33.84 5.87
N HIS A 863 -19.74 -33.26 6.68
CA HIS A 863 -20.03 -31.83 6.67
C HIS A 863 -18.93 -31.04 7.41
N ILE A 864 -18.76 -29.75 7.11
CA ILE A 864 -17.73 -28.87 7.72
C ILE A 864 -17.83 -28.77 9.25
N THR A 865 -19.02 -29.01 9.82
CA THR A 865 -19.24 -29.18 11.27
C THR A 865 -18.58 -30.42 11.88
N GLY A 866 -17.89 -31.24 11.08
CA GLY A 866 -17.19 -32.46 11.51
C GLY A 866 -18.08 -33.70 11.64
N HIS A 867 -19.34 -33.64 11.19
CA HIS A 867 -20.28 -34.76 11.28
C HIS A 867 -20.27 -35.61 10.01
N THR A 868 -19.87 -36.87 10.18
CA THR A 868 -19.83 -37.87 9.11
C THR A 868 -21.20 -38.51 8.96
N ALA A 869 -21.87 -38.28 7.83
CA ALA A 869 -23.21 -38.82 7.57
C ALA A 869 -23.18 -40.29 7.10
N MET A 870 -22.12 -40.67 6.38
CA MET A 870 -21.87 -42.05 5.95
C MET A 870 -20.37 -42.24 5.73
N TYR A 871 -19.88 -43.45 5.99
CA TYR A 871 -18.54 -43.84 5.59
C TYR A 871 -18.48 -45.26 5.03
N TYR A 872 -17.41 -45.53 4.29
CA TYR A 872 -17.13 -46.78 3.60
C TYR A 872 -15.73 -47.27 3.95
N THR A 873 -15.54 -48.58 4.09
CA THR A 873 -14.24 -49.21 4.35
C THR A 873 -13.66 -49.81 3.06
N ASN A 874 -12.33 -49.86 2.93
CA ASN A 874 -11.65 -50.44 1.77
C ASN A 874 -11.96 -51.94 1.55
N ASP A 875 -12.30 -52.68 2.61
CA ASP A 875 -12.76 -54.07 2.54
C ASP A 875 -14.21 -54.21 2.03
N GLY A 876 -14.93 -53.11 1.84
CA GLY A 876 -16.20 -53.05 1.11
C GLY A 876 -17.46 -52.94 1.96
N TYR A 877 -17.38 -52.69 3.28
CA TYR A 877 -18.56 -52.39 4.09
C TYR A 877 -18.92 -50.89 4.06
N HIS A 878 -20.12 -50.58 4.55
CA HIS A 878 -20.64 -49.23 4.67
C HIS A 878 -21.36 -49.05 6.00
N TYR A 879 -21.21 -47.87 6.61
CA TYR A 879 -21.69 -47.58 7.96
C TYR A 879 -22.40 -46.23 8.01
N TYR A 880 -23.41 -46.15 8.89
CA TYR A 880 -24.15 -44.93 9.18
C TYR A 880 -23.45 -44.11 10.26
N GLY A 881 -23.64 -42.79 10.24
CA GLY A 881 -22.82 -41.82 10.95
C GLY A 881 -22.45 -42.15 12.40
N LEU A 882 -21.16 -42.43 12.62
CA LEU A 882 -20.49 -42.17 13.89
C LEU A 882 -20.14 -40.68 13.91
N LYS A 883 -20.55 -39.96 14.98
CA LYS A 883 -20.75 -38.50 14.94
C LYS A 883 -19.50 -37.63 14.73
N TYR A 884 -18.29 -38.19 14.75
CA TYR A 884 -17.02 -37.43 14.70
C TYR A 884 -15.87 -38.12 13.94
N GLU A 885 -15.94 -39.43 13.70
CA GLU A 885 -14.87 -40.24 13.10
C GLU A 885 -15.49 -41.41 12.30
N PRO A 886 -14.95 -41.82 11.15
CA PRO A 886 -13.89 -41.17 10.36
C PRO A 886 -14.35 -39.84 9.75
N ASN A 887 -13.52 -38.79 9.78
CA ASN A 887 -13.87 -37.43 9.35
C ASN A 887 -12.90 -36.94 8.25
N SER A 888 -13.43 -36.64 7.07
CA SER A 888 -12.66 -36.24 5.87
C SER A 888 -12.18 -34.77 5.86
N TRP A 889 -12.45 -33.99 6.90
CA TRP A 889 -11.83 -32.67 7.12
C TRP A 889 -10.48 -32.77 7.86
N LEU A 890 -10.18 -33.91 8.47
CA LEU A 890 -8.90 -34.16 9.16
C LEU A 890 -7.76 -34.54 8.19
N SER A 891 -8.02 -34.62 6.89
CA SER A 891 -7.01 -34.91 5.84
C SER A 891 -6.05 -33.75 5.55
N GLY A 892 -6.25 -32.58 6.19
CA GLY A 892 -5.65 -31.31 5.78
C GLY A 892 -6.34 -30.68 4.57
N GLU A 893 -5.91 -29.46 4.22
CA GLU A 893 -6.12 -28.92 2.86
C GLU A 893 -5.12 -29.55 1.90
N GLY A 894 -5.50 -29.69 0.64
CA GLY A 894 -4.64 -30.20 -0.44
C GLY A 894 -4.78 -29.39 -1.71
N SER A 895 -3.90 -29.66 -2.67
CA SER A 895 -3.89 -29.01 -3.99
C SER A 895 -5.23 -29.13 -4.74
N VAL A 896 -5.60 -28.13 -5.53
CA VAL A 896 -6.76 -28.21 -6.44
C VAL A 896 -6.30 -28.91 -7.72
N LEU A 897 -6.81 -30.11 -7.98
CA LEU A 897 -6.47 -30.92 -9.16
C LEU A 897 -7.46 -30.72 -10.31
N GLN A 898 -8.73 -30.46 -10.01
CA GLN A 898 -9.77 -30.20 -11.00
C GLN A 898 -10.95 -29.47 -10.35
N GLY A 899 -11.61 -28.55 -11.06
CA GLY A 899 -12.72 -27.74 -10.55
C GLY A 899 -12.24 -26.38 -10.03
N SER A 900 -13.05 -25.73 -9.19
CA SER A 900 -12.79 -24.37 -8.69
C SER A 900 -12.92 -24.29 -7.17
N ALA A 901 -11.95 -23.62 -6.55
CA ALA A 901 -12.00 -23.18 -5.16
C ALA A 901 -12.55 -21.75 -5.01
N GLU A 902 -12.85 -21.03 -6.11
CA GLU A 902 -13.51 -19.72 -6.03
C GLU A 902 -14.88 -19.85 -5.39
N ASN A 903 -15.23 -18.89 -4.53
CA ASN A 903 -16.43 -18.92 -3.70
C ASN A 903 -16.56 -20.18 -2.80
N CYS A 904 -15.49 -20.97 -2.62
CA CYS A 904 -15.23 -21.52 -1.29
C CYS A 904 -15.01 -20.33 -0.35
N ASN A 905 -16.05 -19.94 0.38
CA ASN A 905 -15.87 -19.40 1.72
C ASN A 905 -16.32 -20.45 2.73
N PRO A 906 -15.39 -21.28 3.24
CA PRO A 906 -15.63 -22.30 4.24
C PRO A 906 -14.98 -21.86 5.57
N TYR A 907 -15.22 -20.60 5.97
CA TYR A 907 -14.40 -19.80 6.89
C TYR A 907 -13.03 -19.40 6.31
N HIS A 908 -12.54 -18.22 6.72
CA HIS A 908 -11.22 -17.72 6.36
C HIS A 908 -10.14 -18.50 7.12
N ASP A 909 -8.95 -18.70 6.53
CA ASP A 909 -7.81 -19.43 7.11
C ASP A 909 -7.09 -18.67 8.26
N VAL A 910 -7.85 -17.96 9.11
CA VAL A 910 -7.37 -17.41 10.38
C VAL A 910 -7.67 -18.43 11.48
N GLU A 911 -6.63 -19.12 11.95
CA GLU A 911 -6.73 -19.96 13.15
C GLU A 911 -7.12 -19.07 14.35
N THR A 912 -8.29 -19.30 14.94
CA THR A 912 -8.86 -18.38 15.95
C THR A 912 -8.17 -18.55 17.31
N TYR A 913 -6.99 -17.95 17.45
CA TYR A 913 -6.23 -17.92 18.70
C TYR A 913 -5.53 -16.59 18.95
N VAL A 914 -5.39 -16.26 20.24
CA VAL A 914 -4.46 -15.26 20.75
C VAL A 914 -3.27 -16.02 21.34
N GLN A 915 -2.07 -15.80 20.82
CA GLN A 915 -0.84 -16.39 21.39
C GLN A 915 -0.23 -15.43 22.43
N ILE A 916 0.13 -15.97 23.59
CA ILE A 916 0.60 -15.21 24.74
C ILE A 916 1.94 -15.81 25.17
N GLY A 917 3.01 -15.06 24.93
CA GLY A 917 4.38 -15.55 24.99
C GLY A 917 4.67 -16.62 23.93
N SER A 918 5.81 -17.28 24.08
CA SER A 918 6.16 -18.45 23.26
C SER A 918 5.41 -19.74 23.61
N SER A 919 4.64 -19.73 24.70
CA SER A 919 4.31 -20.95 25.46
C SER A 919 2.82 -21.18 25.75
N PHE A 920 1.94 -20.22 25.46
CA PHE A 920 0.49 -20.35 25.70
C PHE A 920 -0.35 -19.79 24.54
N ARG A 921 -1.54 -20.35 24.36
CA ARG A 921 -2.56 -19.90 23.38
C ARG A 921 -3.94 -19.92 24.01
N LEU A 922 -4.68 -18.83 23.89
CA LEU A 922 -6.12 -18.80 24.09
C LEU A 922 -6.79 -19.05 22.75
N SER A 923 -7.62 -20.09 22.61
CA SER A 923 -8.13 -20.55 21.31
C SER A 923 -9.61 -20.90 21.33
N TYR A 924 -10.33 -20.54 20.27
CA TYR A 924 -11.64 -21.08 19.97
C TYR A 924 -11.49 -22.50 19.41
N MET A 925 -12.21 -23.46 19.99
CA MET A 925 -12.13 -24.88 19.64
C MET A 925 -13.53 -25.45 19.40
N LEU A 926 -13.75 -26.05 18.22
CA LEU A 926 -14.99 -26.74 17.91
C LEU A 926 -15.20 -27.97 18.82
N GLY A 927 -16.43 -28.09 19.33
CA GLY A 927 -16.85 -29.16 20.22
C GLY A 927 -17.68 -30.22 19.54
N GLY A 928 -18.82 -30.56 20.16
CA GLY A 928 -19.81 -31.47 19.59
C GLY A 928 -20.96 -30.72 18.92
N ILE A 929 -22.00 -31.45 18.48
CA ILE A 929 -23.24 -30.83 17.96
C ILE A 929 -23.74 -29.75 18.93
N GLY A 930 -23.69 -28.48 18.51
CA GLY A 930 -24.17 -27.34 19.30
C GLY A 930 -23.33 -27.02 20.54
N SER A 931 -22.09 -27.53 20.67
CA SER A 931 -21.15 -27.08 21.70
C SER A 931 -19.85 -26.55 21.12
N SER A 932 -19.42 -25.42 21.66
CA SER A 932 -18.12 -24.81 21.38
C SER A 932 -17.34 -24.66 22.69
N TYR A 933 -16.02 -24.56 22.58
CA TYR A 933 -15.14 -24.47 23.73
C TYR A 933 -14.11 -23.35 23.55
N LEU A 934 -13.83 -22.62 24.63
CA LEU A 934 -12.69 -21.71 24.72
C LEU A 934 -11.59 -22.41 25.52
N SER A 935 -10.44 -22.63 24.91
CA SER A 935 -9.32 -23.36 25.49
C SER A 935 -8.18 -22.41 25.84
N LEU A 936 -7.66 -22.49 27.06
CA LEU A 936 -6.32 -22.01 27.36
C LEU A 936 -5.37 -23.21 27.26
N SER A 937 -4.59 -23.22 26.18
CA SER A 937 -3.63 -24.26 25.82
C SER A 937 -2.20 -23.87 26.18
N SER A 938 -1.38 -24.87 26.46
CA SER A 938 0.08 -24.72 26.61
C SER A 938 0.83 -25.36 25.44
N ALA A 939 2.07 -24.93 25.20
CA ALA A 939 3.00 -25.59 24.28
C ALA A 939 3.46 -26.98 24.78
N TYR A 940 3.18 -27.35 26.03
CA TYR A 940 3.23 -28.74 26.49
C TYR A 940 1.96 -29.51 26.03
N PRO A 941 1.97 -30.86 25.94
CA PRO A 941 0.79 -31.63 25.49
C PRO A 941 -0.49 -31.52 26.36
N ASP A 942 -0.43 -30.84 27.51
CA ASP A 942 -1.54 -30.68 28.45
C ASP A 942 -2.20 -29.30 28.34
N THR A 943 -3.53 -29.27 28.45
CA THR A 943 -4.39 -28.08 28.41
C THR A 943 -4.72 -27.61 29.84
N PRO A 944 -4.26 -26.43 30.28
CA PRO A 944 -4.59 -25.86 31.59
C PRO A 944 -6.08 -25.72 31.95
N VAL A 945 -6.92 -25.22 31.04
CA VAL A 945 -8.37 -25.07 31.30
C VAL A 945 -9.17 -24.95 30.00
N ILE A 946 -10.38 -25.52 29.99
CA ILE A 946 -11.33 -25.43 28.88
C ILE A 946 -12.69 -25.00 29.44
N TYR A 947 -13.18 -23.87 28.93
CA TYR A 947 -14.52 -23.33 29.19
C TYR A 947 -15.49 -23.85 28.13
N LYS A 948 -16.72 -24.20 28.53
CA LYS A 948 -17.69 -24.87 27.65
C LYS A 948 -18.97 -24.06 27.51
N SER A 949 -19.56 -24.03 26.32
CA SER A 949 -20.78 -23.24 26.02
C SER A 949 -21.99 -23.63 26.90
N ASP A 950 -22.00 -24.84 27.45
CA ASP A 950 -22.96 -25.31 28.47
C ASP A 950 -22.67 -24.80 29.91
N ARG A 951 -21.82 -23.76 30.03
CA ARG A 951 -21.40 -23.09 31.27
C ARG A 951 -20.50 -23.91 32.20
N SER A 952 -20.15 -25.14 31.86
CA SER A 952 -19.21 -25.96 32.64
C SER A 952 -17.74 -25.67 32.28
N ILE A 953 -16.83 -26.07 33.16
CA ILE A 953 -15.38 -25.87 33.01
C ILE A 953 -14.68 -27.21 33.25
N HIS A 954 -13.74 -27.56 32.40
CA HIS A 954 -12.81 -28.68 32.62
C HIS A 954 -11.42 -28.11 32.98
N HIS A 955 -10.87 -28.53 34.11
CA HIS A 955 -9.53 -28.12 34.56
C HIS A 955 -8.45 -29.13 34.13
N GLY A 956 -7.25 -28.64 33.85
CA GLY A 956 -6.07 -29.42 33.54
C GLY A 956 -5.45 -30.17 34.74
N PRO A 957 -4.44 -31.01 34.48
CA PRO A 957 -3.87 -31.33 33.17
C PRO A 957 -4.76 -32.28 32.35
N ARG A 958 -4.96 -31.99 31.05
CA ARG A 958 -5.71 -32.86 30.10
C ARG A 958 -5.12 -32.78 28.69
N THR A 959 -5.04 -33.88 27.96
CA THR A 959 -4.43 -33.93 26.61
C THR A 959 -5.38 -33.57 25.45
N ASP A 960 -6.65 -33.22 25.73
CA ASP A 960 -7.65 -32.85 24.74
C ASP A 960 -7.84 -31.33 24.61
N TYR A 961 -8.19 -30.88 23.40
CA TYR A 961 -8.39 -29.46 23.02
C TYR A 961 -7.18 -28.54 23.26
N ASN A 962 -5.96 -29.10 23.15
CA ASN A 962 -4.71 -28.35 23.14
C ASN A 962 -4.39 -27.83 21.72
N ALA A 963 -4.26 -26.51 21.57
CA ALA A 963 -4.05 -25.76 20.33
C ALA A 963 -2.64 -25.84 19.72
N PHE A 964 -1.69 -26.52 20.38
CA PHE A 964 -0.33 -26.76 19.87
C PHE A 964 -0.12 -28.21 19.39
N THR A 965 -1.06 -29.13 19.64
CA THR A 965 -0.84 -30.57 19.46
C THR A 965 -2.02 -31.28 18.78
N ASN A 966 -3.06 -31.60 19.55
CA ASN A 966 -4.03 -32.65 19.19
C ASN A 966 -5.29 -32.13 18.49
N LYS A 967 -5.51 -30.81 18.50
CA LYS A 967 -6.55 -30.14 17.70
C LYS A 967 -6.02 -28.75 17.30
N LYS A 968 -6.15 -28.40 16.02
CA LYS A 968 -6.00 -26.99 15.59
C LYS A 968 -7.10 -26.13 16.23
N PRO A 969 -6.85 -24.83 16.48
CA PRO A 969 -7.90 -23.83 16.64
C PRO A 969 -8.89 -23.90 15.46
N ALA A 970 -10.16 -23.62 15.73
CA ALA A 970 -11.15 -23.54 14.67
C ALA A 970 -11.02 -22.22 13.89
N LEU A 971 -11.44 -22.24 12.63
CA LEU A 971 -11.37 -21.09 11.73
C LEU A 971 -12.58 -20.17 11.94
N SER A 972 -12.40 -18.87 11.66
CA SER A 972 -13.40 -17.81 11.87
C SER A 972 -13.37 -16.83 10.70
N GLU A 973 -14.54 -16.34 10.27
CA GLU A 973 -14.65 -15.30 9.21
C GLU A 973 -14.04 -13.97 9.66
N HIS A 974 -14.00 -13.71 10.97
CA HIS A 974 -13.46 -12.47 11.54
C HIS A 974 -12.17 -12.68 12.35
N GLY A 975 -11.65 -13.91 12.38
CA GLY A 975 -10.48 -14.27 13.20
C GLY A 975 -10.71 -13.99 14.69
N VAL A 976 -9.81 -13.21 15.29
CA VAL A 976 -9.93 -12.62 16.63
C VAL A 976 -10.25 -11.13 16.48
N GLU A 977 -11.31 -10.66 17.14
CA GLU A 977 -11.76 -9.27 17.06
C GLU A 977 -11.52 -8.55 18.40
N TYR A 978 -11.09 -7.29 18.35
CA TYR A 978 -10.87 -6.44 19.51
C TYR A 978 -11.91 -5.31 19.56
N GLY A 979 -12.46 -5.03 20.74
CA GLY A 979 -13.54 -4.06 20.96
C GLY A 979 -13.29 -3.19 22.19
N ASP A 980 -14.36 -2.65 22.78
CA ASP A 980 -14.24 -1.86 24.03
C ASP A 980 -13.98 -2.79 25.22
N LYS A 981 -12.74 -2.74 25.74
CA LYS A 981 -12.19 -3.58 26.82
C LYS A 981 -12.52 -5.08 26.66
N THR A 982 -12.61 -5.53 25.42
CA THR A 982 -13.15 -6.84 25.04
C THR A 982 -12.33 -7.47 23.91
N VAL A 983 -12.13 -8.78 23.98
CA VAL A 983 -11.74 -9.60 22.82
C VAL A 983 -12.84 -10.62 22.51
N GLN A 984 -13.14 -10.81 21.23
CA GLN A 984 -14.07 -11.82 20.73
C GLN A 984 -13.31 -12.88 19.92
N LEU A 985 -13.49 -14.14 20.30
CA LEU A 985 -12.97 -15.32 19.61
C LEU A 985 -14.18 -16.12 19.12
N TYR A 986 -14.72 -15.73 17.97
CA TYR A 986 -15.96 -16.25 17.40
C TYR A 986 -17.14 -16.16 18.41
N ASP A 987 -17.74 -17.28 18.80
CA ASP A 987 -18.84 -17.40 19.77
C ASP A 987 -18.48 -17.01 21.22
N TRP A 988 -17.24 -16.60 21.50
CA TRP A 988 -16.76 -16.30 22.84
C TRP A 988 -16.29 -14.86 22.99
N ARG A 989 -16.61 -14.23 24.13
CA ARG A 989 -16.01 -12.97 24.58
C ARG A 989 -15.29 -13.13 25.90
N ILE A 990 -14.15 -12.46 26.01
CA ILE A 990 -13.57 -12.06 27.29
C ILE A 990 -13.70 -10.54 27.38
N SER A 991 -14.45 -10.05 28.37
CA SER A 991 -14.82 -8.64 28.50
C SER A 991 -14.65 -8.14 29.92
N GLU A 992 -14.09 -6.95 30.08
CA GLU A 992 -14.29 -6.16 31.30
C GLU A 992 -15.75 -5.69 31.36
N ILE A 993 -16.47 -6.12 32.39
CA ILE A 993 -17.85 -5.68 32.63
C ILE A 993 -17.84 -4.32 33.32
N ASP A 994 -17.00 -4.20 34.35
CA ASP A 994 -16.63 -3.00 35.10
C ASP A 994 -15.20 -3.17 35.67
N ASP A 995 -14.60 -2.11 36.23
CA ASP A 995 -13.24 -2.14 36.80
C ASP A 995 -13.03 -3.19 37.93
N GLN A 996 -14.08 -3.85 38.42
CA GLN A 996 -13.97 -4.94 39.40
C GLN A 996 -14.17 -6.34 38.82
N HIS A 997 -14.60 -6.49 37.55
CA HIS A 997 -15.05 -7.77 37.00
C HIS A 997 -14.60 -8.04 35.55
N LEU A 998 -13.78 -9.06 35.36
CA LEU A 998 -13.50 -9.67 34.05
C LEU A 998 -14.37 -10.92 33.85
N SER A 999 -15.09 -11.00 32.74
CA SER A 999 -15.98 -12.12 32.39
C SER A 999 -15.40 -12.99 31.27
N ILE A 1000 -15.80 -14.27 31.26
CA ILE A 1000 -15.72 -15.14 30.07
C ILE A 1000 -17.14 -15.59 29.73
N THR A 1001 -17.59 -15.27 28.52
CA THR A 1001 -19.00 -15.42 28.10
C THR A 1001 -19.11 -16.05 26.70
N HIS A 1002 -20.11 -16.92 26.52
CA HIS A 1002 -20.49 -17.49 25.21
C HIS A 1002 -21.75 -16.80 24.64
N SER A 1003 -21.81 -16.67 23.31
CA SER A 1003 -22.87 -16.00 22.51
C SER A 1003 -24.30 -16.41 22.87
N SER A 1004 -24.50 -17.66 23.30
CA SER A 1004 -25.77 -18.18 23.82
C SER A 1004 -26.15 -17.67 25.23
N GLY A 1005 -25.71 -16.48 25.63
CA GLY A 1005 -25.92 -15.90 26.95
C GLY A 1005 -25.30 -16.75 28.08
N GLY A 1006 -24.08 -17.25 27.89
CA GLY A 1006 -23.43 -18.23 28.76
C GLY A 1006 -22.17 -17.72 29.44
N VAL A 1007 -22.30 -17.02 30.58
CA VAL A 1007 -21.13 -16.68 31.43
C VAL A 1007 -20.58 -17.95 32.08
N THR A 1008 -19.34 -18.31 31.80
CA THR A 1008 -18.66 -19.47 32.43
C THR A 1008 -17.91 -19.07 33.69
N ARG A 1009 -17.28 -17.89 33.68
CA ARG A 1009 -16.32 -17.45 34.69
C ARG A 1009 -16.36 -15.94 34.89
N ILE A 1010 -16.20 -15.51 36.15
CA ILE A 1010 -16.06 -14.11 36.52
C ILE A 1010 -14.87 -14.01 37.48
N PHE A 1011 -13.86 -13.22 37.14
CA PHE A 1011 -12.71 -12.90 38.00
C PHE A 1011 -12.94 -11.53 38.65
N ARG A 1012 -12.51 -11.35 39.90
CA ARG A 1012 -12.70 -10.12 40.68
C ARG A 1012 -11.40 -9.38 40.97
N SER A 1013 -11.45 -8.05 41.04
CA SER A 1013 -10.27 -7.20 41.30
C SER A 1013 -9.56 -7.50 42.62
N ASP A 1014 -10.23 -8.16 43.57
CA ASP A 1014 -9.68 -8.68 44.84
C ASP A 1014 -8.97 -10.05 44.70
N GLY A 1015 -8.83 -10.58 43.49
CA GLY A 1015 -8.22 -11.88 43.20
C GLY A 1015 -9.12 -13.09 43.47
N THR A 1016 -10.38 -12.89 43.86
CA THR A 1016 -11.35 -13.99 44.00
C THR A 1016 -12.06 -14.30 42.68
N ILE A 1017 -12.78 -15.43 42.64
CA ILE A 1017 -13.36 -15.95 41.40
C ILE A 1017 -14.77 -16.47 41.66
N HIS A 1018 -15.73 -15.97 40.88
CA HIS A 1018 -17.14 -16.30 40.98
C HIS A 1018 -17.58 -17.30 39.88
N GLY A 1019 -18.73 -17.92 40.11
CA GLY A 1019 -19.38 -18.84 39.17
C GLY A 1019 -20.24 -18.13 38.13
N SER A 1020 -20.99 -18.91 37.35
CA SER A 1020 -21.91 -18.41 36.33
C SER A 1020 -23.02 -17.54 36.92
N VAL A 1021 -22.99 -16.24 36.61
CA VAL A 1021 -24.06 -15.26 36.86
C VAL A 1021 -24.33 -14.56 35.53
N ALA A 1022 -25.59 -14.54 35.08
CA ALA A 1022 -25.93 -14.07 33.74
C ALA A 1022 -25.62 -12.58 33.52
N ASP A 1023 -25.88 -11.76 34.54
CA ASP A 1023 -25.79 -10.29 34.55
C ASP A 1023 -24.37 -9.72 34.30
N PHE A 1024 -23.36 -10.60 34.16
CA PHE A 1024 -21.96 -10.28 33.82
C PHE A 1024 -21.59 -10.77 32.41
N SER A 1025 -22.55 -10.69 31.48
CA SER A 1025 -22.40 -11.18 30.10
C SER A 1025 -21.73 -10.15 29.21
N GLY A 1026 -20.61 -10.54 28.60
CA GLY A 1026 -19.91 -9.73 27.58
C GLY A 1026 -20.71 -9.49 26.29
N TYR A 1027 -21.84 -10.18 26.11
CA TYR A 1027 -22.78 -9.97 24.98
C TYR A 1027 -23.92 -9.00 25.30
N ASP A 1028 -24.00 -8.48 26.53
CA ASP A 1028 -25.02 -7.50 26.94
C ASP A 1028 -24.62 -6.05 26.52
N LYS A 1029 -23.43 -5.91 25.92
CA LYS A 1029 -22.90 -4.72 25.25
C LYS A 1029 -22.63 -5.04 23.78
N GLU A 1030 -22.70 -4.03 22.90
CA GLU A 1030 -22.12 -4.15 21.55
C GLU A 1030 -20.59 -4.31 21.65
N LEU A 1031 -19.93 -4.83 20.61
CA LEU A 1031 -18.47 -5.05 20.65
C LEU A 1031 -17.69 -3.72 20.73
N GLY A 1032 -18.20 -2.67 20.09
CA GLY A 1032 -17.55 -1.36 20.01
C GLY A 1032 -16.37 -1.34 19.04
N ALA A 1033 -15.70 -0.18 18.96
CA ALA A 1033 -14.38 -0.08 18.33
C ALA A 1033 -13.29 -0.53 19.32
N PRO A 1034 -12.10 -0.96 18.86
CA PRO A 1034 -10.99 -1.33 19.75
C PRO A 1034 -10.64 -0.18 20.72
N SER A 1035 -10.77 -0.43 22.02
CA SER A 1035 -10.51 0.56 23.09
C SER A 1035 -10.01 -0.16 24.33
N CYS A 1036 -8.77 0.12 24.73
CA CYS A 1036 -8.00 -0.61 25.75
C CYS A 1036 -8.16 -2.14 25.67
N ALA A 1037 -8.08 -2.70 24.47
CA ALA A 1037 -8.14 -4.13 24.20
C ALA A 1037 -7.05 -4.44 23.17
N TYR A 1038 -5.94 -5.00 23.62
CA TYR A 1038 -4.77 -5.21 22.75
C TYR A 1038 -3.90 -6.40 23.16
N LEU A 1039 -3.23 -6.98 22.18
CA LEU A 1039 -2.21 -8.00 22.35
C LEU A 1039 -0.81 -7.39 22.33
N SER A 1040 0.05 -7.91 23.19
CA SER A 1040 1.51 -7.74 23.17
C SER A 1040 2.19 -9.12 23.21
N GLU A 1041 3.51 -9.19 22.98
CA GLU A 1041 4.24 -10.46 22.93
C GLU A 1041 3.99 -11.38 24.15
N GLU A 1042 3.88 -10.83 25.36
CA GLU A 1042 3.77 -11.61 26.61
C GLU A 1042 2.41 -11.46 27.33
N TYR A 1043 1.50 -10.59 26.88
CA TYR A 1043 0.16 -10.47 27.47
C TYR A 1043 -0.91 -9.89 26.54
N LEU A 1044 -2.15 -10.37 26.73
CA LEU A 1044 -3.39 -9.75 26.29
C LEU A 1044 -3.89 -8.81 27.41
N GLN A 1045 -4.08 -7.51 27.11
CA GLN A 1045 -4.65 -6.53 28.04
C GLN A 1045 -6.08 -6.18 27.63
N LEU A 1046 -6.98 -6.13 28.64
CA LEU A 1046 -8.40 -5.80 28.52
C LEU A 1046 -8.76 -4.84 29.65
N GLY A 1047 -8.78 -3.54 29.36
CA GLY A 1047 -8.99 -2.51 30.37
C GLY A 1047 -7.97 -2.57 31.52
N SER A 1048 -8.49 -2.80 32.71
CA SER A 1048 -7.79 -2.93 33.99
C SER A 1048 -7.21 -4.33 34.24
N TRP A 1049 -7.34 -5.25 33.26
CA TRP A 1049 -6.98 -6.66 33.38
C TRP A 1049 -5.91 -7.11 32.37
N ARG A 1050 -5.09 -8.09 32.76
CA ARG A 1050 -4.13 -8.77 31.87
C ARG A 1050 -4.20 -10.28 32.01
N ILE A 1051 -4.28 -10.97 30.88
CA ILE A 1051 -3.98 -12.40 30.75
C ILE A 1051 -2.57 -12.49 30.16
N GLY A 1052 -1.57 -12.90 30.95
CA GLY A 1052 -0.16 -12.74 30.57
C GLY A 1052 0.77 -13.86 31.02
N ALA A 1053 1.72 -14.20 30.15
CA ALA A 1053 2.77 -15.18 30.38
C ALA A 1053 3.87 -14.56 31.25
N TYR A 1054 3.62 -14.49 32.57
CA TYR A 1054 4.62 -14.03 33.55
C TYR A 1054 5.96 -14.80 33.45
N SER A 1055 5.95 -16.01 32.90
CA SER A 1055 7.14 -16.65 32.33
C SER A 1055 6.76 -17.66 31.26
N GLN A 1056 7.75 -18.15 30.50
CA GLN A 1056 7.61 -19.32 29.61
C GLN A 1056 7.00 -20.56 30.31
N LYS A 1057 6.96 -20.61 31.65
CA LYS A 1057 6.39 -21.73 32.41
C LYS A 1057 5.06 -21.41 33.10
N THR A 1058 4.58 -20.17 33.07
CA THR A 1058 3.45 -19.71 33.88
C THR A 1058 2.66 -18.59 33.21
N ILE A 1059 1.35 -18.78 33.05
CA ILE A 1059 0.40 -17.73 32.63
C ILE A 1059 -0.55 -17.37 33.77
N SER A 1060 -0.92 -16.10 33.89
CA SER A 1060 -1.80 -15.60 34.95
C SER A 1060 -2.86 -14.62 34.48
N ILE A 1061 -3.96 -14.54 35.24
CA ILE A 1061 -5.06 -13.59 35.05
C ILE A 1061 -5.04 -12.61 36.23
N SER A 1062 -4.66 -11.35 35.97
CA SER A 1062 -4.34 -10.37 37.02
C SER A 1062 -4.97 -8.99 36.78
N HIS A 1063 -5.37 -8.34 37.88
CA HIS A 1063 -5.91 -6.97 37.89
C HIS A 1063 -4.81 -5.93 38.17
N LYS A 1064 -4.97 -4.70 37.67
CA LYS A 1064 -4.00 -3.59 37.83
C LYS A 1064 -3.64 -3.25 39.28
N GLU A 1065 -4.53 -3.55 40.23
CA GLU A 1065 -4.31 -3.38 41.68
C GLU A 1065 -3.41 -4.46 42.32
N GLY A 1066 -2.82 -5.36 41.52
CA GLY A 1066 -1.80 -6.32 41.97
C GLY A 1066 -2.30 -7.71 42.34
N TYR A 1067 -3.62 -7.90 42.38
CA TYR A 1067 -4.23 -9.19 42.67
C TYR A 1067 -4.24 -10.11 41.46
N THR A 1068 -3.67 -11.31 41.62
CA THR A 1068 -3.78 -12.39 40.63
C THR A 1068 -4.92 -13.34 41.01
N SER A 1069 -5.87 -13.54 40.10
CA SER A 1069 -7.06 -14.37 40.33
C SER A 1069 -6.82 -15.85 40.06
N GLU A 1070 -6.11 -16.19 38.98
CA GLU A 1070 -5.84 -17.59 38.61
C GLU A 1070 -4.47 -17.65 37.90
N VAL A 1071 -3.67 -18.66 38.25
CA VAL A 1071 -2.36 -18.96 37.65
C VAL A 1071 -2.39 -20.38 37.11
N PHE A 1072 -1.76 -20.61 35.97
CA PHE A 1072 -1.57 -21.94 35.39
C PHE A 1072 -0.09 -22.18 35.08
N ASP A 1073 0.38 -23.40 35.29
CA ASP A 1073 1.71 -23.81 34.83
C ASP A 1073 1.67 -24.44 33.42
N ILE A 1074 2.84 -24.54 32.80
CA ILE A 1074 3.02 -25.09 31.45
C ILE A 1074 2.62 -26.58 31.34
N VAL A 1075 2.57 -27.33 32.44
CA VAL A 1075 2.13 -28.74 32.42
C VAL A 1075 0.64 -28.88 32.75
N GLY A 1076 -0.11 -27.78 32.79
CA GLY A 1076 -1.57 -27.77 32.92
C GLY A 1076 -2.11 -27.76 34.35
N ASN A 1077 -1.28 -27.59 35.38
CA ASN A 1077 -1.77 -27.45 36.75
C ASN A 1077 -2.43 -26.09 36.97
N ARG A 1078 -3.51 -26.08 37.76
CA ARG A 1078 -4.31 -24.90 38.10
C ARG A 1078 -4.05 -24.44 39.54
N HIS A 1079 -3.70 -23.17 39.69
CA HIS A 1079 -3.42 -22.51 40.97
C HIS A 1079 -4.41 -21.34 41.20
N PRO A 1080 -5.50 -21.53 41.97
CA PRO A 1080 -6.43 -20.45 42.30
C PRO A 1080 -5.81 -19.42 43.23
N GLY A 1081 -6.08 -18.14 42.97
CA GLY A 1081 -5.87 -17.04 43.91
C GLY A 1081 -6.96 -16.96 45.00
N PRO A 1082 -7.02 -15.84 45.74
CA PRO A 1082 -6.26 -14.60 45.51
C PRO A 1082 -4.77 -14.72 45.87
N TYR A 1083 -3.91 -14.18 45.02
CA TYR A 1083 -2.53 -13.80 45.37
C TYR A 1083 -2.46 -12.28 45.46
N SER A 1084 -2.03 -11.74 46.61
CA SER A 1084 -2.10 -10.30 46.94
C SER A 1084 -0.83 -9.50 46.69
N ASP A 1085 0.31 -10.17 46.49
CA ASP A 1085 1.64 -9.56 46.67
C ASP A 1085 2.37 -9.40 45.32
N PHE A 1086 1.63 -9.18 44.22
CA PHE A 1086 2.12 -9.12 42.82
C PHE A 1086 2.94 -10.35 42.33
N GLN A 1087 3.13 -11.40 43.14
CA GLN A 1087 4.11 -12.49 42.94
C GLN A 1087 4.03 -13.22 41.58
N PHE A 1088 2.84 -13.28 40.99
CA PHE A 1088 2.57 -13.88 39.68
C PHE A 1088 1.83 -12.93 38.74
N SER A 1089 1.88 -11.61 39.02
CA SER A 1089 1.07 -10.63 38.31
C SER A 1089 1.63 -10.33 36.92
N SER A 1090 0.78 -10.46 35.92
CA SER A 1090 1.02 -10.03 34.53
C SER A 1090 1.15 -8.50 34.38
N TRP A 1091 0.92 -7.73 35.44
CA TRP A 1091 1.23 -6.30 35.52
C TRP A 1091 2.70 -5.99 35.87
N ASN A 1092 3.48 -6.99 36.31
CA ASN A 1092 4.93 -6.85 36.46
C ASN A 1092 5.67 -6.89 35.11
N LEU A 1093 4.98 -7.28 34.04
CA LEU A 1093 5.52 -7.26 32.67
C LEU A 1093 5.52 -5.80 32.17
N PRO A 1094 6.64 -5.32 31.58
CA PRO A 1094 6.73 -3.95 31.06
C PRO A 1094 5.67 -3.70 29.97
N LYS A 1095 5.40 -2.44 29.64
CA LYS A 1095 4.52 -2.14 28.49
C LYS A 1095 5.17 -2.65 27.20
N GLY A 1096 4.59 -3.69 26.62
CA GLY A 1096 4.99 -4.21 25.31
C GLY A 1096 4.46 -3.35 24.15
N SER A 1097 4.95 -3.62 22.95
CA SER A 1097 4.35 -3.16 21.70
C SER A 1097 2.92 -3.71 21.54
N VAL A 1098 2.08 -2.94 20.85
CA VAL A 1098 0.77 -3.42 20.36
C VAL A 1098 1.02 -4.26 19.11
N LEU A 1099 0.65 -5.53 19.15
CA LEU A 1099 0.67 -6.43 17.99
C LEU A 1099 -0.69 -6.44 17.27
N GLU A 1100 -1.77 -6.44 18.04
CA GLU A 1100 -3.16 -6.46 17.58
C GLU A 1100 -4.04 -5.64 18.53
N GLY A 1101 -5.15 -5.10 18.03
CA GLY A 1101 -6.10 -4.30 18.83
C GLY A 1101 -5.65 -2.84 19.03
N SER A 1102 -6.00 -2.23 20.17
CA SER A 1102 -5.59 -0.86 20.51
C SER A 1102 -5.44 -0.61 22.01
N ASP A 1103 -4.40 0.13 22.40
CA ASP A 1103 -4.19 0.64 23.75
C ASP A 1103 -4.79 2.06 23.95
N ALA A 1104 -5.36 2.67 22.90
CA ALA A 1104 -6.13 3.90 23.01
C ALA A 1104 -7.31 3.71 23.97
N GLY A 1105 -7.55 4.68 24.86
CA GLY A 1105 -8.57 4.57 25.89
C GLY A 1105 -8.14 3.77 27.14
N CYS A 1106 -6.92 3.24 27.20
CA CYS A 1106 -6.36 2.80 28.49
C CYS A 1106 -6.05 4.02 29.36
N ASP A 1107 -6.53 4.02 30.61
CA ASP A 1107 -6.16 5.03 31.60
C ASP A 1107 -4.62 5.09 31.74
N SER A 1108 -4.03 6.26 31.54
CA SER A 1108 -2.58 6.49 31.61
C SER A 1108 -2.01 6.47 33.03
N THR A 1109 -2.77 5.97 34.01
CA THR A 1109 -2.40 5.94 35.42
C THR A 1109 -1.61 4.68 35.77
N SER A 1110 -0.34 4.91 36.12
CA SER A 1110 0.54 4.03 36.88
C SER A 1110 0.82 2.64 36.29
N ALA A 1111 1.88 2.59 35.47
CA ALA A 1111 2.97 1.70 35.85
C ALA A 1111 3.48 2.17 37.23
N ILE A 1112 3.36 1.32 38.25
CA ILE A 1112 4.03 1.52 39.55
C ILE A 1112 5.43 0.93 39.41
N ALA A 1113 6.44 1.64 39.93
CA ALA A 1113 7.86 1.29 39.85
C ALA A 1113 8.27 0.17 40.83
#